data_AF-A0A9N9URZ4-F1
#
_entry.id   AF-A0A9N9URZ4-F1
#
_cell.length_a   1.000
_cell.length_b   1.000
_cell.length_c   1.000
_cell.angle_alpha   90.00
_cell.angle_beta   90.00
_cell.angle_gamma   90.00
#
_symmetry.space_group_name_H-M   'P 1'
#
loop_
_entity.id
_entity.type
_entity.pdbx_description
1 polymer ?
#
loop_
_entity_poly.entity_id
_entity_poly.type
_entity_poly.pdbx_seq_one_letter_code
_entity_poly.pdbx_strand_id
1 'polypeptide(L)'
;MQEYDTDVLVVGAGVAGLSTAILLAEQGIRVSVVAKHNGTAPSPRAHVTNQRTMEVFRDMGIEAEAKAAGFSLVGAGSLVMATSLTGQEIMRYSCYGGGDHQLTDFAKSSPCSMHNISQYMLEPVLLARAREKGANIKFYHELVDVEQSSTQVTARVRERTSQGEYSVRAKYLVGADGARSTVATKSGFGFEGEPGLMSMTSSWVEMDLTQYVAHRPACIYWMLQPGDEFWVGSGTCVVMKPWTEWVLNRQYNAEDGEPDTSDEAIIAHARNVLGLPDSLPIRVKHKAKWQVNHVVATEYRHGRIFLAGDAAHRHPPSSGLGSNTCVQDAYNLAWKLALVLKGKADDSLLDTYSQERQPVGKQVVDHAIETLHQMAALPKALGFQRGQSRELGFAQLENLFSDAEGAEERRLYLEEQVQLGNRRSNALGVQLGQRYENSAAIVYDGTPFPAYQRDPVLYYEPTTYPGAYVPHAWIEHNQRRISVLDIFEHGHFGLIVGIGGKPWEVAAEEKLSSMARFNWEDSLSVKNALTPEELDIQETARAYCQERLLPRVLDAYRDEDYDSNILKEMGSLGLLGATIPTHGCAGVSSVASGLIAKEVERVDSGYRSGMSVQSSLVMGPISEHGTAEQKDRFLPQLRDGTMIGCFGLTEPNHGSDPGSMETIAREHPTKKGYFSLSGAKTWITNSPIADLLVVWAKLETTGKIRGFLIERGECPPGTLETPPLKHKNGLRASITGMIQLDNCPVPAENMLQVEGLKGPFSCLNSARYGIAFGTMGALEDCITRARTYALDRNQFKKPLASYQLIQKKLADALTDAAYGTLTAIHVGRLKDDGEMAPEMISMIKRQNCDRALAGARALQEVFGGNAASDEYHIGRHVANLFVVQTYEGQSDIHCE
;
A
#
# COMPACT_ATOMS: atom_id res chain seq x y z
N MET A 1 -1.32 -11.28 27.55
CA MET A 1 -1.31 -10.01 26.79
C MET A 1 -2.31 -9.10 27.49
N GLN A 2 -1.92 -7.94 28.02
CA GLN A 2 -2.89 -7.01 28.64
C GLN A 2 -3.88 -6.54 27.56
N GLU A 3 -5.17 -6.79 27.77
CA GLU A 3 -6.22 -6.50 26.80
C GLU A 3 -6.62 -5.02 26.89
N TYR A 4 -6.18 -4.22 25.91
CA TYR A 4 -6.56 -2.82 25.75
C TYR A 4 -7.83 -2.69 24.93
N ASP A 5 -8.76 -1.82 25.37
CA ASP A 5 -10.02 -1.57 24.67
C ASP A 5 -9.77 -0.87 23.31
N THR A 6 -8.74 -0.01 23.25
CA THR A 6 -8.30 0.69 22.05
C THR A 6 -6.80 0.99 22.14
N ASP A 7 -6.12 1.26 21.01
CA ASP A 7 -4.72 1.70 21.08
C ASP A 7 -4.63 3.18 21.47
N VAL A 8 -5.45 4.02 20.84
CA VAL A 8 -5.57 5.44 21.15
C VAL A 8 -7.02 5.80 21.49
N LEU A 9 -7.21 6.52 22.59
CA LEU A 9 -8.47 7.18 22.91
C LEU A 9 -8.39 8.66 22.55
N VAL A 10 -9.28 9.14 21.70
CA VAL A 10 -9.42 10.57 21.38
C VAL A 10 -10.63 11.12 22.13
N VAL A 11 -10.44 12.20 22.87
CA VAL A 11 -11.50 12.87 23.62
C VAL A 11 -11.85 14.16 22.88
N GLY A 12 -13.03 14.21 22.29
CA GLY A 12 -13.50 15.28 21.41
C GLY A 12 -13.59 14.84 19.95
N ALA A 13 -14.70 15.19 19.29
CA ALA A 13 -14.98 14.89 17.88
C ALA A 13 -15.15 16.17 17.05
N GLY A 14 -14.41 17.22 17.38
CA GLY A 14 -14.25 18.38 16.51
C GLY A 14 -13.18 18.15 15.45
N VAL A 15 -12.77 19.22 14.75
CA VAL A 15 -11.76 19.17 13.67
C VAL A 15 -10.48 18.42 14.08
N ALA A 16 -9.84 18.79 15.21
CA ALA A 16 -8.62 18.12 15.68
C ALA A 16 -8.83 16.62 15.95
N GLY A 17 -9.91 16.27 16.65
CA GLY A 17 -10.18 14.90 17.08
C GLY A 17 -10.54 13.98 15.92
N LEU A 18 -11.39 14.45 14.99
CA LEU A 18 -11.75 13.70 13.79
C LEU A 18 -10.56 13.54 12.84
N SER A 19 -9.74 14.59 12.64
CA SER A 19 -8.51 14.47 11.85
C SER A 19 -7.55 13.46 12.47
N THR A 20 -7.36 13.48 13.79
CA THR A 20 -6.52 12.51 14.51
C THR A 20 -7.02 11.09 14.30
N ALA A 21 -8.34 10.89 14.40
CA ALA A 21 -8.95 9.59 14.22
C ALA A 21 -8.77 9.03 12.80
N ILE A 22 -8.93 9.87 11.76
CA ILE A 22 -8.71 9.48 10.36
C ILE A 22 -7.27 9.00 10.17
N LEU A 23 -6.30 9.85 10.51
CA LEU A 23 -4.87 9.62 10.23
C LEU A 23 -4.33 8.38 10.94
N LEU A 24 -4.77 8.14 12.19
CA LEU A 24 -4.41 6.94 12.93
C LEU A 24 -5.07 5.68 12.34
N ALA A 25 -6.36 5.75 12.01
CA ALA A 25 -7.10 4.63 11.45
C ALA A 25 -6.57 4.23 10.06
N GLU A 26 -6.17 5.19 9.23
CA GLU A 26 -5.50 4.94 7.94
C GLU A 26 -4.19 4.16 8.09
N GLN A 27 -3.51 4.32 9.22
CA GLN A 27 -2.31 3.57 9.53
C GLN A 27 -2.59 2.25 10.28
N GLY A 28 -3.85 1.82 10.37
CA GLY A 28 -4.24 0.56 11.00
C GLY A 28 -4.20 0.57 12.53
N ILE A 29 -4.19 1.75 13.17
CA ILE A 29 -4.24 1.89 14.62
C ILE A 29 -5.70 1.83 15.10
N ARG A 30 -5.98 1.07 16.16
CA ARG A 30 -7.34 1.05 16.74
C ARG A 30 -7.61 2.34 17.50
N VAL A 31 -8.59 3.10 17.04
CA VAL A 31 -8.96 4.38 17.64
C VAL A 31 -10.41 4.36 18.10
N SER A 32 -10.62 4.81 19.34
CA SER A 32 -11.94 5.14 19.86
C SER A 32 -12.01 6.64 20.12
N VAL A 33 -13.13 7.26 19.77
CA VAL A 33 -13.40 8.68 19.98
C VAL A 33 -14.62 8.83 20.87
N VAL A 34 -14.53 9.64 21.91
CA VAL A 34 -15.68 10.00 22.76
C VAL A 34 -15.93 11.50 22.69
N ALA A 35 -17.18 11.91 22.53
CA ALA A 35 -17.56 13.31 22.46
C ALA A 35 -18.83 13.59 23.28
N LYS A 36 -18.81 14.62 24.12
CA LYS A 36 -19.92 14.96 25.01
C LYS A 36 -21.17 15.49 24.29
N HIS A 37 -21.00 16.05 23.09
CA HIS A 37 -22.11 16.54 22.28
C HIS A 37 -22.79 15.39 21.52
N ASN A 38 -24.06 15.55 21.16
CA ASN A 38 -24.85 14.53 20.48
C ASN A 38 -24.56 14.40 18.97
N GLY A 39 -23.69 15.26 18.41
CA GLY A 39 -23.29 15.26 17.01
C GLY A 39 -22.13 16.23 16.77
N THR A 40 -21.85 16.48 15.50
CA THR A 40 -20.90 17.50 15.03
C THR A 40 -21.39 18.92 15.33
N ALA A 41 -20.54 19.92 15.12
CA ALA A 41 -20.81 21.32 15.40
C ALA A 41 -22.15 21.76 14.78
N PRO A 42 -23.09 22.32 15.59
CA PRO A 42 -24.42 22.70 15.11
C PRO A 42 -24.45 24.08 14.42
N SER A 43 -23.31 24.77 14.33
CA SER A 43 -23.19 26.15 13.89
C SER A 43 -21.87 26.35 13.13
N PRO A 44 -21.77 27.35 12.21
CA PRO A 44 -20.63 27.51 11.32
C PRO A 44 -19.24 27.61 11.98
N ARG A 45 -19.09 28.38 13.06
CA ARG A 45 -17.80 28.59 13.78
C ARG A 45 -16.65 28.95 12.81
N ALA A 46 -15.48 28.30 12.94
CA ALA A 46 -14.35 28.51 12.05
C ALA A 46 -14.70 28.13 10.60
N HIS A 47 -14.20 28.90 9.64
CA HIS A 47 -14.63 28.78 8.25
C HIS A 47 -13.48 28.86 7.23
N VAL A 48 -12.38 29.55 7.53
CA VAL A 48 -11.23 29.60 6.62
C VAL A 48 -10.47 28.29 6.69
N THR A 49 -10.33 27.61 5.56
CA THR A 49 -9.50 26.41 5.40
C THR A 49 -8.29 26.74 4.53
N ASN A 50 -7.10 26.68 5.11
CA ASN A 50 -5.88 27.12 4.46
C ASN A 50 -5.22 26.04 3.60
N GLN A 51 -4.18 26.42 2.85
CA GLN A 51 -3.49 25.50 1.93
C GLN A 51 -2.93 24.27 2.66
N ARG A 52 -2.31 24.44 3.84
CA ARG A 52 -1.76 23.34 4.62
C ARG A 52 -2.83 22.33 5.04
N THR A 53 -4.00 22.80 5.47
CA THR A 53 -5.11 21.90 5.81
C THR A 53 -5.71 21.21 4.58
N MET A 54 -5.82 21.91 3.44
CA MET A 54 -6.25 21.30 2.19
C MET A 54 -5.27 20.24 1.68
N GLU A 55 -3.96 20.40 1.88
CA GLU A 55 -2.95 19.36 1.61
C GLU A 55 -3.14 18.14 2.50
N VAL A 56 -3.42 18.33 3.80
CA VAL A 56 -3.75 17.20 4.69
C VAL A 56 -5.04 16.49 4.24
N PHE A 57 -6.06 17.24 3.80
CA PHE A 57 -7.28 16.65 3.23
C PHE A 57 -7.03 15.94 1.91
N ARG A 58 -6.08 16.40 1.11
CA ARG A 58 -5.63 15.72 -0.10
C ARG A 58 -4.96 14.38 0.22
N ASP A 59 -4.09 14.35 1.22
CA ASP A 59 -3.45 13.13 1.72
C ASP A 59 -4.47 12.13 2.31
N MET A 60 -5.46 12.62 3.07
CA MET A 60 -6.62 11.83 3.55
C MET A 60 -7.59 11.40 2.42
N GLY A 61 -7.39 11.87 1.19
CA GLY A 61 -8.26 11.61 0.04
C GLY A 61 -9.66 12.24 0.14
N ILE A 62 -9.84 13.33 0.89
CA ILE A 62 -11.13 14.04 1.06
C ILE A 62 -11.13 15.48 0.50
N GLU A 63 -10.09 15.84 -0.26
CA GLU A 63 -9.97 17.19 -0.80
C GLU A 63 -11.20 17.61 -1.62
N ALA A 64 -11.70 16.71 -2.49
CA ALA A 64 -12.85 17.00 -3.36
C ALA A 64 -14.14 17.21 -2.56
N GLU A 65 -14.41 16.36 -1.58
CA GLU A 65 -15.56 16.43 -0.69
C GLU A 65 -15.51 17.69 0.18
N ALA A 66 -14.33 18.04 0.70
CA ALA A 66 -14.13 19.28 1.45
C ALA A 66 -14.38 20.51 0.57
N LYS A 67 -13.85 20.54 -0.66
CA LYS A 67 -14.12 21.62 -1.62
C LYS A 67 -15.61 21.75 -1.94
N ALA A 68 -16.30 20.64 -2.15
CA ALA A 68 -17.73 20.62 -2.45
C ALA A 68 -18.61 21.08 -1.27
N ALA A 69 -18.13 20.93 -0.04
CA ALA A 69 -18.83 21.38 1.17
C ALA A 69 -18.75 22.91 1.38
N GLY A 70 -17.82 23.60 0.73
CA GLY A 70 -17.64 25.04 0.85
C GLY A 70 -17.53 25.73 -0.51
N PHE A 71 -16.77 26.81 -0.58
CA PHE A 71 -16.46 27.49 -1.84
C PHE A 71 -15.03 28.04 -1.84
N SER A 72 -14.49 28.29 -3.04
CA SER A 72 -13.12 28.79 -3.18
C SER A 72 -12.99 30.25 -2.77
N LEU A 73 -11.89 30.60 -2.10
CA LEU A 73 -11.55 31.99 -1.80
C LEU A 73 -10.79 32.66 -2.96
N VAL A 74 -10.45 31.95 -4.03
CA VAL A 74 -9.90 32.56 -5.25
C VAL A 74 -10.97 33.47 -5.87
N GLY A 75 -10.68 34.77 -6.00
CA GLY A 75 -11.62 35.76 -6.53
C GLY A 75 -12.74 36.21 -5.58
N ALA A 76 -12.89 35.57 -4.41
CA ALA A 76 -13.83 35.98 -3.35
C ALA A 76 -13.13 36.34 -2.02
N GLY A 77 -11.82 36.10 -1.93
CA GLY A 77 -10.96 36.41 -0.78
C GLY A 77 -10.67 37.91 -0.71
N SER A 78 -11.63 38.65 -0.19
CA SER A 78 -11.51 40.07 0.09
C SER A 78 -12.26 40.41 1.36
N LEU A 79 -11.83 41.49 2.01
CA LEU A 79 -12.55 42.14 3.07
C LEU A 79 -12.98 43.52 2.59
N VAL A 80 -14.27 43.82 2.72
CA VAL A 80 -14.86 45.12 2.40
C VAL A 80 -15.28 45.79 3.70
N MET A 81 -14.86 47.04 3.90
CA MET A 81 -15.33 47.88 5.00
C MET A 81 -16.23 48.96 4.44
N ALA A 82 -17.42 49.08 5.01
CA ALA A 82 -18.41 50.05 4.57
C ALA A 82 -19.21 50.56 5.77
N THR A 83 -19.90 51.68 5.58
CA THR A 83 -20.86 52.17 6.58
C THR A 83 -22.08 51.24 6.69
N SER A 84 -22.56 50.75 5.55
CA SER A 84 -23.56 49.67 5.43
C SER A 84 -23.41 49.00 4.06
N LEU A 85 -24.20 47.96 3.75
CA LEU A 85 -24.20 47.37 2.40
C LEU A 85 -24.83 48.29 1.34
N THR A 86 -25.62 49.28 1.76
CA THR A 86 -26.23 50.30 0.89
C THR A 86 -25.54 51.66 0.99
N GLY A 87 -24.58 51.79 1.91
CA GLY A 87 -23.84 53.01 2.18
C GLY A 87 -22.49 53.07 1.48
N GLN A 88 -21.69 54.05 1.88
CA GLN A 88 -20.35 54.28 1.35
C GLN A 88 -19.40 53.13 1.74
N GLU A 89 -18.71 52.58 0.74
CA GLU A 89 -17.54 51.73 0.94
C GLU A 89 -16.33 52.61 1.28
N ILE A 90 -15.65 52.28 2.38
CA ILE A 90 -14.56 53.08 2.93
C ILE A 90 -13.22 52.54 2.44
N MET A 91 -13.03 51.21 2.54
CA MET A 91 -11.80 50.56 2.12
C MET A 91 -12.04 49.09 1.79
N ARG A 92 -11.15 48.53 0.97
CA ARG A 92 -11.14 47.13 0.59
C ARG A 92 -9.70 46.63 0.50
N TYR A 93 -9.47 45.39 0.91
CA TYR A 93 -8.21 44.70 0.63
C TYR A 93 -8.44 43.20 0.37
N SER A 94 -7.49 42.57 -0.32
CA SER A 94 -7.51 41.14 -0.59
C SER A 94 -7.10 40.33 0.65
N CYS A 95 -7.71 39.18 0.82
CA CYS A 95 -7.46 38.25 1.92
C CYS A 95 -7.24 36.84 1.38
N TYR A 96 -6.53 36.00 2.14
CA TYR A 96 -6.44 34.56 1.89
C TYR A 96 -5.98 34.22 0.46
N GLY A 97 -5.05 35.01 -0.08
CA GLY A 97 -4.51 34.80 -1.43
C GLY A 97 -5.50 35.06 -2.57
N GLY A 98 -6.65 35.69 -2.29
CA GLY A 98 -7.72 35.91 -3.27
C GLY A 98 -7.51 37.08 -4.23
N GLY A 99 -6.51 37.93 -3.99
CA GLY A 99 -6.21 39.11 -4.82
C GLY A 99 -5.07 38.90 -5.82
N ASP A 100 -5.09 39.67 -6.90
CA ASP A 100 -4.20 39.49 -8.08
C ASP A 100 -2.71 39.44 -7.72
N HIS A 101 -2.26 40.26 -6.77
CA HIS A 101 -0.87 40.31 -6.34
C HIS A 101 -0.43 39.06 -5.56
N GLN A 102 -1.33 38.40 -4.83
CA GLN A 102 -1.03 37.24 -4.01
C GLN A 102 -1.24 35.91 -4.72
N LEU A 103 -2.06 35.87 -5.78
CA LEU A 103 -2.42 34.62 -6.49
C LEU A 103 -1.19 33.82 -6.91
N THR A 104 -0.15 34.50 -7.40
CA THR A 104 1.08 33.84 -7.86
C THR A 104 1.84 33.20 -6.70
N ASP A 105 2.03 33.92 -5.59
CA ASP A 105 2.77 33.42 -4.43
C ASP A 105 2.04 32.23 -3.77
N PHE A 106 0.72 32.33 -3.62
CA PHE A 106 -0.09 31.22 -3.10
C PHE A 106 -0.08 30.01 -4.04
N ALA A 107 -0.27 30.20 -5.35
CA ALA A 107 -0.31 29.10 -6.32
C ALA A 107 1.04 28.38 -6.48
N LYS A 108 2.16 29.09 -6.26
CA LYS A 108 3.51 28.48 -6.26
C LYS A 108 3.82 27.70 -4.98
N SER A 109 3.17 28.03 -3.87
CA SER A 109 3.52 27.49 -2.56
C SER A 109 2.85 26.15 -2.23
N SER A 110 1.78 25.79 -2.94
CA SER A 110 1.00 24.59 -2.65
C SER A 110 0.23 24.12 -3.89
N PRO A 111 -0.03 22.81 -4.06
CA PRO A 111 -0.97 22.33 -5.08
C PRO A 111 -2.43 22.65 -4.75
N CYS A 112 -2.72 23.07 -3.51
CA CYS A 112 -4.05 23.34 -3.00
C CYS A 112 -4.33 24.86 -2.95
N SER A 113 -5.61 25.23 -3.01
CA SER A 113 -6.06 26.62 -2.85
C SER A 113 -6.86 26.82 -1.55
N MET A 114 -6.92 28.07 -1.08
CA MET A 114 -7.69 28.47 0.10
C MET A 114 -9.20 28.31 -0.15
N HIS A 115 -9.92 27.81 0.84
CA HIS A 115 -11.37 27.62 0.78
C HIS A 115 -12.08 28.19 1.99
N ASN A 116 -13.34 28.55 1.81
CA ASN A 116 -14.25 28.88 2.90
C ASN A 116 -15.19 27.70 3.16
N ILE A 117 -14.89 26.93 4.20
CA ILE A 117 -15.59 25.72 4.63
C ILE A 117 -15.89 25.85 6.12
N SER A 118 -17.13 26.21 6.46
CA SER A 118 -17.53 26.29 7.87
C SER A 118 -17.43 24.94 8.57
N GLN A 119 -17.13 24.94 9.87
CA GLN A 119 -17.01 23.75 10.70
C GLN A 119 -18.29 22.88 10.69
N TYR A 120 -19.47 23.51 10.59
CA TYR A 120 -20.75 22.81 10.41
C TYR A 120 -20.77 21.94 9.13
N MET A 121 -20.12 22.39 8.07
CA MET A 121 -20.04 21.68 6.78
C MET A 121 -18.84 20.72 6.72
N LEU A 122 -17.73 21.08 7.37
CA LEU A 122 -16.49 20.30 7.37
C LEU A 122 -16.55 19.06 8.28
N GLU A 123 -17.04 19.19 9.51
CA GLU A 123 -17.03 18.08 10.47
C GLU A 123 -17.80 16.84 10.00
N PRO A 124 -18.96 16.96 9.31
CA PRO A 124 -19.61 15.80 8.70
C PRO A 124 -18.74 15.06 7.68
N VAL A 125 -17.96 15.77 6.87
CA VAL A 125 -17.01 15.17 5.90
C VAL A 125 -15.94 14.38 6.65
N LEU A 126 -15.35 14.98 7.68
CA LEU A 126 -14.35 14.31 8.53
C LEU A 126 -14.94 13.11 9.27
N LEU A 127 -16.15 13.22 9.81
CA LEU A 127 -16.83 12.14 10.52
C LEU A 127 -17.12 10.95 9.59
N ALA A 128 -17.58 11.23 8.37
CA ALA A 128 -17.83 10.19 7.37
C ALA A 128 -16.53 9.43 7.05
N ARG A 129 -15.44 10.16 6.78
CA ARG A 129 -14.12 9.55 6.51
C ARG A 129 -13.58 8.78 7.70
N ALA A 130 -13.68 9.31 8.92
CA ALA A 130 -13.20 8.64 10.12
C ALA A 130 -13.90 7.29 10.34
N ARG A 131 -15.22 7.23 10.13
CA ARG A 131 -16.00 5.99 10.19
C ARG A 131 -15.66 5.02 9.08
N GLU A 132 -15.48 5.51 7.85
CA GLU A 132 -15.08 4.70 6.71
C GLU A 132 -13.73 4.00 6.96
N LYS A 133 -12.77 4.71 7.59
CA LYS A 133 -11.45 4.15 7.95
C LYS A 133 -11.49 3.25 9.19
N GLY A 134 -12.63 3.12 9.86
CA GLY A 134 -12.83 2.18 10.96
C GLY A 134 -12.65 2.75 12.37
N ALA A 135 -12.60 4.08 12.54
CA ALA A 135 -12.58 4.68 13.87
C ALA A 135 -13.92 4.48 14.61
N ASN A 136 -13.86 4.07 15.87
CA ASN A 136 -15.04 3.85 16.72
C ASN A 136 -15.45 5.15 17.42
N ILE A 137 -16.49 5.83 16.92
CA ILE A 137 -16.88 7.15 17.39
C ILE A 137 -18.20 7.10 18.17
N LYS A 138 -18.16 7.49 19.45
CA LYS A 138 -19.32 7.60 20.34
C LYS A 138 -19.60 9.07 20.69
N PHE A 139 -20.70 9.58 20.15
CA PHE A 139 -21.26 10.87 20.57
C PHE A 139 -22.08 10.71 21.84
N TYR A 140 -22.32 11.81 22.54
CA TYR A 140 -23.02 11.89 23.81
C TYR A 140 -22.36 11.12 24.97
N HIS A 141 -21.04 10.97 24.90
CA HIS A 141 -20.17 10.31 25.88
C HIS A 141 -19.10 11.29 26.36
N GLU A 142 -19.07 11.57 27.66
CA GLU A 142 -18.26 12.62 28.27
C GLU A 142 -17.14 12.05 29.13
N LEU A 143 -15.91 12.53 28.94
CA LEU A 143 -14.81 12.22 29.84
C LEU A 143 -15.07 12.86 31.21
N VAL A 144 -14.99 12.07 32.27
CA VAL A 144 -15.12 12.53 33.66
C VAL A 144 -13.75 12.65 34.31
N ASP A 145 -12.86 11.70 34.03
CA ASP A 145 -11.55 11.58 34.66
C ASP A 145 -10.58 10.81 33.79
N VAL A 146 -9.28 11.05 34.03
CA VAL A 146 -8.21 10.33 33.36
C VAL A 146 -7.06 10.08 34.33
N GLU A 147 -6.59 8.83 34.35
CA GLU A 147 -5.40 8.41 35.08
C GLU A 147 -4.42 7.75 34.10
N GLN A 148 -3.12 7.84 34.37
CA GLN A 148 -2.10 7.18 33.55
C GLN A 148 -1.07 6.45 34.41
N SER A 149 -0.48 5.41 33.81
CA SER A 149 0.68 4.68 34.33
C SER A 149 1.84 4.75 33.33
N SER A 150 2.94 4.06 33.63
CA SER A 150 4.06 3.92 32.69
C SER A 150 3.69 3.17 31.40
N THR A 151 2.59 2.41 31.36
CA THR A 151 2.21 1.57 30.21
C THR A 151 0.86 1.91 29.57
N GLN A 152 -0.03 2.64 30.24
CA GLN A 152 -1.38 2.88 29.74
C GLN A 152 -2.04 4.15 30.31
N VAL A 153 -3.19 4.49 29.73
CA VAL A 153 -4.14 5.49 30.22
C VAL A 153 -5.48 4.80 30.49
N THR A 154 -6.09 5.12 31.63
CA THR A 154 -7.45 4.71 31.98
C THR A 154 -8.34 5.95 32.03
N ALA A 155 -9.32 6.02 31.14
CA ALA A 155 -10.28 7.11 31.08
C ALA A 155 -11.64 6.65 31.61
N ARG A 156 -12.24 7.44 32.50
CA ARG A 156 -13.61 7.22 32.99
C ARG A 156 -14.57 8.07 32.18
N VAL A 157 -15.52 7.41 31.51
CA VAL A 157 -16.44 8.03 30.56
C VAL A 157 -17.87 7.85 31.03
N ARG A 158 -18.66 8.92 31.00
CA ARG A 158 -20.09 8.92 31.31
C ARG A 158 -20.91 8.95 30.03
N GLU A 159 -21.77 7.96 29.85
CA GLU A 159 -22.83 8.03 28.83
C GLU A 159 -23.92 8.99 29.32
N ARG A 160 -24.18 10.07 28.57
CA ARG A 160 -25.09 11.13 29.05
C ARG A 160 -26.58 10.74 28.97
N THR A 161 -26.93 9.68 28.24
CA THR A 161 -28.31 9.16 28.19
C THR A 161 -28.65 8.39 29.46
N SER A 162 -27.83 7.39 29.81
CA SER A 162 -28.06 6.50 30.95
C SER A 162 -27.51 7.06 32.26
N GLN A 163 -26.62 8.05 32.20
CA GLN A 163 -25.76 8.51 33.30
C GLN A 163 -24.81 7.43 33.84
N GLY A 164 -24.74 6.27 33.18
CA GLY A 164 -23.80 5.21 33.53
C GLY A 164 -22.36 5.61 33.20
N GLU A 165 -21.43 5.22 34.06
CA GLU A 165 -19.99 5.41 33.85
C GLU A 165 -19.32 4.08 33.52
N TYR A 166 -18.35 4.13 32.62
CA TYR A 166 -17.52 2.99 32.25
C TYR A 166 -16.08 3.44 32.01
N SER A 167 -15.14 2.49 32.11
CA SER A 167 -13.73 2.75 31.89
C SER A 167 -13.31 2.35 30.48
N VAL A 168 -12.38 3.11 29.91
CA VAL A 168 -11.69 2.81 28.65
C VAL A 168 -10.20 2.79 28.92
N ARG A 169 -9.56 1.64 28.67
CA ARG A 169 -8.12 1.45 28.73
C ARG A 169 -7.52 1.63 27.34
N ALA A 170 -6.60 2.57 27.24
CA ALA A 170 -5.86 2.87 26.01
C ALA A 170 -4.36 2.94 26.28
N LYS A 171 -3.52 2.79 25.26
CA LYS A 171 -2.07 2.99 25.40
C LYS A 171 -1.70 4.47 25.45
N TYR A 172 -2.46 5.30 24.72
CA TYR A 172 -2.31 6.75 24.69
C TYR A 172 -3.67 7.45 24.62
N LEU A 173 -3.71 8.72 25.03
CA LEU A 173 -4.90 9.56 24.96
C LEU A 173 -4.58 10.90 24.29
N VAL A 174 -5.45 11.33 23.37
CA VAL A 174 -5.38 12.65 22.73
C VAL A 174 -6.58 13.49 23.17
N GLY A 175 -6.32 14.57 23.91
CA GLY A 175 -7.27 15.59 24.31
C GLY A 175 -7.50 16.59 23.20
N ALA A 176 -8.62 16.43 22.51
CA ALA A 176 -9.13 17.32 21.46
C ALA A 176 -10.51 17.86 21.84
N ASP A 177 -10.74 18.08 23.14
CA ASP A 177 -12.04 18.37 23.76
C ASP A 177 -12.33 19.87 23.94
N GLY A 178 -11.52 20.69 23.27
CA GLY A 178 -11.78 22.11 23.04
C GLY A 178 -11.29 23.05 24.14
N ALA A 179 -11.70 24.32 24.05
CA ALA A 179 -11.20 25.42 24.88
C ALA A 179 -11.45 25.27 26.41
N ARG A 180 -12.25 24.30 26.85
CA ARG A 180 -12.43 23.95 28.27
C ARG A 180 -12.12 22.47 28.46
N SER A 181 -10.88 22.12 28.10
CA SER A 181 -10.41 20.74 28.05
C SER A 181 -10.39 20.10 29.43
N THR A 182 -11.23 19.09 29.62
CA THR A 182 -11.23 18.22 30.79
C THR A 182 -9.93 17.43 30.86
N VAL A 183 -9.41 16.99 29.71
CA VAL A 183 -8.11 16.30 29.62
C VAL A 183 -7.01 17.18 30.19
N ALA A 184 -6.91 18.44 29.73
CA ALA A 184 -5.87 19.35 30.17
C ALA A 184 -5.92 19.57 31.70
N THR A 185 -7.11 19.85 32.24
CA THR A 185 -7.30 20.08 33.68
C THR A 185 -6.98 18.83 34.51
N LYS A 186 -7.46 17.66 34.10
CA LYS A 186 -7.28 16.41 34.86
C LYS A 186 -5.87 15.85 34.78
N SER A 187 -5.14 16.16 33.71
CA SER A 187 -3.76 15.71 33.51
C SER A 187 -2.71 16.76 33.92
N GLY A 188 -3.14 17.89 34.47
CA GLY A 188 -2.26 18.89 35.08
C GLY A 188 -1.48 19.76 34.10
N PHE A 189 -1.95 19.95 32.88
CA PHE A 189 -1.27 20.80 31.89
C PHE A 189 -1.26 22.27 32.31
N GLY A 190 -0.11 22.92 32.14
CA GLY A 190 0.08 24.36 32.35
C GLY A 190 -0.40 25.20 31.16
N PHE A 191 -0.77 26.45 31.42
CA PHE A 191 -1.21 27.42 30.41
C PHE A 191 -0.63 28.81 30.71
N GLU A 192 -0.31 29.55 29.65
CA GLU A 192 0.12 30.94 29.68
C GLU A 192 -0.85 31.83 28.90
N GLY A 193 -0.96 33.09 29.32
CA GLY A 193 -1.76 34.14 28.67
C GLY A 193 -2.99 34.60 29.46
N GLU A 194 -3.82 35.43 28.83
CA GLU A 194 -4.97 36.10 29.44
C GLU A 194 -6.31 35.60 28.85
N PRO A 195 -7.20 34.99 29.67
CA PRO A 195 -8.54 34.63 29.21
C PRO A 195 -9.47 35.86 29.17
N GLY A 196 -10.52 35.78 28.34
CA GLY A 196 -11.64 36.73 28.41
C GLY A 196 -11.37 38.15 27.94
N LEU A 197 -10.51 38.33 26.92
CA LEU A 197 -10.13 39.65 26.39
C LEU A 197 -11.30 40.44 25.79
N MET A 198 -12.29 39.77 25.22
CA MET A 198 -13.40 40.41 24.52
C MET A 198 -14.64 39.51 24.52
N SER A 199 -15.83 40.13 24.64
CA SER A 199 -17.11 39.44 24.55
C SER A 199 -17.75 39.65 23.18
N MET A 200 -18.22 38.55 22.59
CA MET A 200 -18.71 38.48 21.22
C MET A 200 -20.07 37.82 21.16
N THR A 201 -20.91 38.32 20.26
CA THR A 201 -22.13 37.65 19.81
C THR A 201 -21.97 37.26 18.34
N SER A 202 -22.42 36.05 18.01
CA SER A 202 -22.46 35.54 16.63
C SER A 202 -23.86 35.05 16.31
N SER A 203 -24.45 35.57 15.24
CA SER A 203 -25.78 35.20 14.76
C SER A 203 -25.68 34.62 13.36
N TRP A 204 -26.01 33.34 13.20
CA TRP A 204 -26.14 32.70 11.89
C TRP A 204 -27.53 33.02 11.33
N VAL A 205 -27.55 33.73 10.21
CA VAL A 205 -28.76 34.22 9.57
C VAL A 205 -28.81 33.82 8.10
N GLU A 206 -30.02 33.62 7.61
CA GLU A 206 -30.33 33.43 6.20
C GLU A 206 -31.03 34.68 5.68
N MET A 207 -30.43 35.27 4.66
CA MET A 207 -30.88 36.49 4.00
C MET A 207 -30.21 36.58 2.63
N ASP A 208 -30.99 36.81 1.57
CA ASP A 208 -30.47 36.96 0.22
C ASP A 208 -29.94 38.38 0.00
N LEU A 209 -28.61 38.51 -0.04
CA LEU A 209 -27.93 39.78 -0.25
C LEU A 209 -27.36 39.93 -1.65
N THR A 210 -27.70 39.04 -2.58
CA THR A 210 -27.09 38.96 -3.93
C THR A 210 -27.00 40.32 -4.61
N GLN A 211 -28.08 41.10 -4.60
CA GLN A 211 -28.13 42.44 -5.21
C GLN A 211 -27.08 43.43 -4.66
N TYR A 212 -26.68 43.29 -3.39
CA TYR A 212 -25.78 44.21 -2.69
C TYR A 212 -24.31 43.80 -2.78
N VAL A 213 -24.02 42.52 -3.02
CA VAL A 213 -22.68 41.95 -2.85
C VAL A 213 -22.13 41.24 -4.09
N ALA A 214 -22.98 40.73 -4.99
CA ALA A 214 -22.51 39.93 -6.14
C ALA A 214 -21.61 40.72 -7.11
N HIS A 215 -21.80 42.03 -7.20
CA HIS A 215 -20.97 42.93 -8.02
C HIS A 215 -19.64 43.32 -7.34
N ARG A 216 -19.45 42.96 -6.06
CA ARG A 216 -18.25 43.24 -5.27
C ARG A 216 -17.96 42.09 -4.29
N PRO A 217 -17.67 40.88 -4.81
CA PRO A 217 -17.59 39.68 -4.00
C PRO A 217 -16.50 39.80 -2.93
N ALA A 218 -16.87 39.48 -1.69
CA ALA A 218 -15.97 39.45 -0.54
C ALA A 218 -16.41 38.36 0.43
N CYS A 219 -15.46 37.72 1.10
CA CYS A 219 -15.76 36.71 2.11
C CYS A 219 -16.16 37.34 3.45
N ILE A 220 -15.78 38.60 3.68
CA ILE A 220 -16.07 39.35 4.90
C ILE A 220 -16.49 40.77 4.53
N TYR A 221 -17.64 41.19 5.03
CA TYR A 221 -18.10 42.58 4.97
C TYR A 221 -18.18 43.12 6.38
N TRP A 222 -17.42 44.17 6.67
CA TRP A 222 -17.32 44.75 7.99
C TRP A 222 -18.03 46.11 8.00
N MET A 223 -19.13 46.21 8.77
CA MET A 223 -19.92 47.43 8.89
C MET A 223 -19.41 48.31 10.02
N LEU A 224 -19.03 49.53 9.66
CA LEU A 224 -18.53 50.56 10.57
C LEU A 224 -19.61 51.63 10.73
N GLN A 225 -20.26 51.68 11.89
CA GLN A 225 -21.26 52.71 12.20
C GLN A 225 -20.62 53.81 13.05
N PRO A 226 -20.86 55.10 12.74
CA PRO A 226 -20.42 56.17 13.62
C PRO A 226 -21.14 56.13 14.98
N GLY A 227 -20.43 56.47 16.06
CA GLY A 227 -20.92 56.34 17.44
C GLY A 227 -20.48 55.06 18.17
N ASP A 228 -19.87 54.13 17.44
CA ASP A 228 -19.29 52.89 17.95
C ASP A 228 -17.75 52.97 17.96
N GLU A 229 -17.11 52.53 19.04
CA GLU A 229 -15.63 52.46 19.14
C GLU A 229 -15.07 51.05 18.91
N PHE A 230 -15.93 50.05 18.73
CA PHE A 230 -15.50 48.67 18.58
C PHE A 230 -14.94 48.38 17.19
N TRP A 231 -13.80 47.70 17.15
CA TRP A 231 -13.18 47.29 15.90
C TRP A 231 -13.82 46.03 15.31
N VAL A 232 -14.68 45.26 15.96
CA VAL A 232 -15.50 44.28 15.19
C VAL A 232 -16.67 44.99 14.48
N GLY A 233 -16.72 46.32 14.57
CA GLY A 233 -17.78 47.18 14.09
C GLY A 233 -19.09 46.88 14.79
N SER A 234 -20.11 47.61 14.39
CA SER A 234 -21.47 47.32 14.82
C SER A 234 -22.02 46.06 14.14
N GLY A 235 -21.36 45.51 13.11
CA GLY A 235 -21.75 44.23 12.50
C GLY A 235 -20.77 43.71 11.45
N THR A 236 -19.99 42.68 11.77
CA THR A 236 -19.15 41.95 10.81
C THR A 236 -19.93 40.79 10.20
N CYS A 237 -20.20 40.87 8.91
CA CYS A 237 -20.97 39.90 8.13
C CYS A 237 -20.03 38.98 7.34
N VAL A 238 -19.98 37.71 7.70
CA VAL A 238 -19.14 36.68 7.07
C VAL A 238 -20.01 35.75 6.25
N VAL A 239 -19.64 35.51 4.99
CA VAL A 239 -20.41 34.62 4.11
C VAL A 239 -20.21 33.16 4.48
N MET A 240 -21.31 32.40 4.57
CA MET A 240 -21.31 30.94 4.74
C MET A 240 -21.73 30.23 3.46
N LYS A 241 -22.76 30.76 2.78
CA LYS A 241 -23.15 30.35 1.44
C LYS A 241 -23.36 31.60 0.58
N PRO A 242 -22.54 31.82 -0.46
CA PRO A 242 -22.71 32.95 -1.37
C PRO A 242 -24.08 32.89 -2.06
N TRP A 243 -24.97 33.89 -1.94
CA TRP A 243 -24.95 35.08 -1.08
C TRP A 243 -26.18 35.09 -0.13
N THR A 244 -26.56 33.92 0.36
CA THR A 244 -27.84 33.65 1.04
C THR A 244 -27.71 33.27 2.51
N GLU A 245 -26.54 32.80 2.97
CA GLU A 245 -26.32 32.47 4.39
C GLU A 245 -25.08 33.16 4.94
N TRP A 246 -25.22 33.73 6.15
CA TRP A 246 -24.25 34.67 6.72
C TRP A 246 -24.11 34.48 8.23
N VAL A 247 -22.93 34.78 8.78
CA VAL A 247 -22.74 34.99 10.22
C VAL A 247 -22.53 36.47 10.48
N LEU A 248 -23.38 37.05 11.32
CA LEU A 248 -23.25 38.42 11.80
C LEU A 248 -22.60 38.39 13.20
N ASN A 249 -21.37 38.91 13.28
CA ASN A 249 -20.60 39.04 14.51
C ASN A 249 -20.67 40.46 15.05
N ARG A 250 -20.84 40.60 16.36
CA ARG A 250 -20.86 41.90 17.05
C ARG A 250 -20.13 41.78 18.39
N GLN A 251 -19.22 42.71 18.62
CA GLN A 251 -18.56 42.92 19.92
C GLN A 251 -19.51 43.67 20.87
N TYR A 252 -19.43 43.35 22.16
CA TYR A 252 -20.13 44.11 23.20
C TYR A 252 -19.27 44.23 24.46
N ASN A 253 -19.50 45.28 25.24
CA ASN A 253 -18.93 45.40 26.57
C ASN A 253 -19.89 44.75 27.58
N ALA A 254 -19.40 43.77 28.35
CA ALA A 254 -20.21 43.08 29.35
C ALA A 254 -20.66 44.02 30.49
N GLU A 255 -19.92 45.11 30.75
CA GLU A 255 -20.26 46.11 31.77
C GLU A 255 -21.48 46.96 31.39
N ASP A 256 -21.77 47.10 30.09
CA ASP A 256 -22.94 47.83 29.57
C ASP A 256 -24.22 46.99 29.64
N GLY A 257 -24.10 45.74 30.10
CA GLY A 257 -25.17 44.74 30.11
C GLY A 257 -25.10 43.79 28.92
N GLU A 258 -25.72 42.62 29.11
CA GLU A 258 -25.77 41.59 28.09
C GLU A 258 -26.72 41.99 26.93
N PRO A 259 -26.30 41.88 25.65
CA PRO A 259 -27.14 42.25 24.53
C PRO A 259 -28.37 41.33 24.43
N ASP A 260 -29.50 41.91 24.04
CA ASP A 260 -30.68 41.15 23.63
C ASP A 260 -30.33 40.31 22.39
N THR A 261 -30.62 39.02 22.47
CA THR A 261 -30.37 38.03 21.42
C THR A 261 -31.67 37.36 20.98
N SER A 262 -32.83 37.96 21.24
CA SER A 262 -34.09 37.60 20.59
C SER A 262 -33.94 37.65 19.06
N ASP A 263 -34.74 36.86 18.35
CA ASP A 263 -34.66 36.84 16.88
C ASP A 263 -35.05 38.21 16.32
N GLU A 264 -36.02 38.86 16.95
CA GLU A 264 -36.47 40.23 16.65
C GLU A 264 -35.33 41.25 16.80
N ALA A 265 -34.57 41.19 17.89
CA ALA A 265 -33.43 42.09 18.11
C ALA A 265 -32.30 41.84 17.10
N ILE A 266 -32.01 40.58 16.78
CA ILE A 266 -30.99 40.23 15.78
C ILE A 266 -31.40 40.73 14.39
N ILE A 267 -32.66 40.55 14.01
CA ILE A 267 -33.19 41.02 12.71
C ILE A 267 -33.18 42.55 12.65
N ALA A 268 -33.65 43.24 13.69
CA ALA A 268 -33.63 44.70 13.76
C ALA A 268 -32.20 45.24 13.68
N HIS A 269 -31.27 44.59 14.40
CA HIS A 269 -29.85 44.92 14.35
C HIS A 269 -29.27 44.73 12.95
N ALA A 270 -29.49 43.57 12.32
CA ALA A 270 -29.03 43.28 10.96
C ALA A 270 -29.55 44.32 9.95
N ARG A 271 -30.84 44.67 10.00
CA ARG A 271 -31.43 45.71 9.12
C ARG A 271 -30.75 47.06 9.30
N ASN A 272 -30.54 47.49 10.55
CA ASN A 272 -29.92 48.77 10.84
C ASN A 272 -28.46 48.82 10.38
N VAL A 273 -27.63 47.83 10.75
CA VAL A 273 -26.18 47.89 10.48
C VAL A 273 -25.83 47.58 9.03
N LEU A 274 -26.61 46.72 8.36
CA LEU A 274 -26.40 46.39 6.95
C LEU A 274 -27.16 47.34 6.01
N GLY A 275 -28.07 48.18 6.52
CA GLY A 275 -28.85 49.13 5.73
C GLY A 275 -29.87 48.46 4.81
N LEU A 276 -30.56 47.42 5.32
CA LEU A 276 -31.49 46.59 4.54
C LEU A 276 -32.94 47.07 4.70
N PRO A 277 -33.78 46.96 3.64
CA PRO A 277 -35.18 47.34 3.73
C PRO A 277 -35.99 46.34 4.56
N ASP A 278 -37.08 46.82 5.18
CA ASP A 278 -37.98 45.96 5.98
C ASP A 278 -38.62 44.82 5.19
N SER A 279 -38.72 44.97 3.86
CA SER A 279 -39.27 43.96 2.96
C SER A 279 -38.35 42.76 2.73
N LEU A 280 -37.06 42.84 3.10
CA LEU A 280 -36.11 41.74 2.91
C LEU A 280 -36.29 40.67 4.01
N PRO A 281 -36.58 39.40 3.64
CA PRO A 281 -36.73 38.33 4.62
C PRO A 281 -35.40 37.99 5.30
N ILE A 282 -35.40 37.93 6.63
CA ILE A 282 -34.24 37.51 7.44
C ILE A 282 -34.71 36.41 8.40
N ARG A 283 -34.02 35.27 8.39
CA ARG A 283 -34.28 34.14 9.29
C ARG A 283 -33.06 33.87 10.16
N VAL A 284 -33.22 33.89 11.48
CA VAL A 284 -32.17 33.50 12.43
C VAL A 284 -32.14 31.96 12.53
N LYS A 285 -30.98 31.36 12.29
CA LYS A 285 -30.76 29.91 12.35
C LYS A 285 -30.10 29.48 13.66
N HIS A 286 -29.17 30.28 14.17
CA HIS A 286 -28.46 30.00 15.41
C HIS A 286 -27.87 31.30 16.00
N LYS A 287 -27.67 31.32 17.32
CA LYS A 287 -27.07 32.45 18.05
C LYS A 287 -26.18 31.96 19.17
N ALA A 288 -25.04 32.60 19.35
CA ALA A 288 -24.06 32.22 20.37
C ALA A 288 -23.37 33.45 20.97
N LYS A 289 -23.08 33.36 22.27
CA LYS A 289 -22.16 34.25 22.98
C LYS A 289 -20.86 33.51 23.22
N TRP A 290 -19.74 34.18 23.04
CA TRP A 290 -18.42 33.60 23.24
C TRP A 290 -17.40 34.66 23.63
N GLN A 291 -16.30 34.22 24.24
CA GLN A 291 -15.20 35.07 24.66
C GLN A 291 -13.95 34.78 23.84
N VAL A 292 -13.24 35.84 23.49
CA VAL A 292 -11.89 35.75 22.93
C VAL A 292 -10.90 35.50 24.06
N ASN A 293 -9.97 34.58 23.85
CA ASN A 293 -8.93 34.24 24.82
C ASN A 293 -7.56 34.38 24.15
N HIS A 294 -6.55 34.68 24.95
CA HIS A 294 -5.14 34.56 24.61
C HIS A 294 -4.57 33.48 25.53
N VAL A 295 -4.65 32.21 25.14
CA VAL A 295 -4.21 31.12 26.01
C VAL A 295 -3.49 30.05 25.20
N VAL A 296 -2.29 29.66 25.63
CA VAL A 296 -1.53 28.55 25.04
C VAL A 296 -1.02 27.63 26.15
N ALA A 297 -1.02 26.33 25.90
CA ALA A 297 -0.44 25.35 26.81
C ALA A 297 1.09 25.47 26.81
N THR A 298 1.72 25.32 27.98
CA THR A 298 3.18 25.35 28.11
C THR A 298 3.85 24.14 27.46
N GLU A 299 3.12 23.03 27.39
CA GLU A 299 3.55 21.77 26.81
C GLU A 299 2.35 21.01 26.24
N TYR A 300 2.60 20.17 25.24
CA TYR A 300 1.54 19.47 24.51
C TYR A 300 1.51 17.97 24.82
N ARG A 301 2.43 17.47 25.65
CA ARG A 301 2.53 16.07 26.07
C ARG A 301 2.82 15.97 27.57
N HIS A 302 2.02 15.19 28.29
CA HIS A 302 2.29 14.70 29.64
C HIS A 302 2.26 13.18 29.65
N GLY A 303 3.43 12.53 29.62
CA GLY A 303 3.53 11.06 29.60
C GLY A 303 2.84 10.46 28.38
N ARG A 304 1.70 9.78 28.59
CA ARG A 304 0.91 9.12 27.54
C ARG A 304 -0.29 9.96 27.05
N ILE A 305 -0.40 11.20 27.51
CA ILE A 305 -1.52 12.11 27.23
C ILE A 305 -1.01 13.29 26.41
N PHE A 306 -1.74 13.63 25.34
CA PHE A 306 -1.40 14.70 24.40
C PHE A 306 -2.55 15.71 24.29
N LEU A 307 -2.27 16.99 24.12
CA LEU A 307 -3.27 18.00 23.78
C LEU A 307 -3.19 18.39 22.31
N ALA A 308 -4.33 18.59 21.66
CA ALA A 308 -4.40 19.04 20.27
C ALA A 308 -5.53 20.05 20.05
N GLY A 309 -5.31 21.03 19.16
CA GLY A 309 -6.27 22.06 18.83
C GLY A 309 -6.60 23.00 19.98
N ASP A 310 -7.86 23.45 20.08
CA ASP A 310 -8.33 24.40 21.11
C ASP A 310 -8.08 23.96 22.57
N ALA A 311 -7.82 22.67 22.80
CA ALA A 311 -7.38 22.19 24.11
C ALA A 311 -6.01 22.76 24.50
N ALA A 312 -5.14 23.01 23.52
CA ALA A 312 -3.76 23.45 23.65
C ALA A 312 -3.54 24.94 23.27
N HIS A 313 -4.30 25.51 22.35
CA HIS A 313 -4.13 26.91 21.91
C HIS A 313 -5.47 27.59 21.63
N ARG A 314 -5.67 28.79 22.17
CA ARG A 314 -6.93 29.57 22.11
C ARG A 314 -6.58 31.00 21.79
N HIS A 315 -7.14 31.49 20.70
CA HIS A 315 -6.79 32.80 20.17
C HIS A 315 -8.01 33.46 19.49
N PRO A 316 -7.95 34.77 19.19
CA PRO A 316 -8.99 35.43 18.40
C PRO A 316 -9.12 34.81 17.00
N PRO A 317 -10.28 34.95 16.33
CA PRO A 317 -10.51 34.37 14.99
C PRO A 317 -9.76 35.08 13.86
N SER A 318 -8.97 36.12 14.18
CA SER A 318 -8.14 36.86 13.23
C SER A 318 -7.24 35.92 12.43
N SER A 319 -7.08 36.22 11.14
CA SER A 319 -6.29 35.45 10.16
C SER A 319 -6.76 34.00 9.90
N GLY A 320 -7.81 33.52 10.58
CA GLY A 320 -8.43 32.21 10.30
C GLY A 320 -7.54 31.00 10.61
N LEU A 321 -6.62 31.10 11.57
CA LEU A 321 -5.57 30.07 11.75
C LEU A 321 -6.00 28.87 12.60
N GLY A 322 -6.96 29.02 13.52
CA GLY A 322 -7.19 28.05 14.61
C GLY A 322 -7.55 26.65 14.16
N SER A 323 -8.62 26.49 13.37
CA SER A 323 -9.01 25.17 12.85
C SER A 323 -7.95 24.54 11.94
N ASN A 324 -7.13 25.36 11.29
CA ASN A 324 -6.04 24.86 10.44
C ASN A 324 -4.89 24.29 11.28
N THR A 325 -4.50 24.99 12.34
CA THR A 325 -3.52 24.52 13.33
C THR A 325 -4.01 23.25 14.01
N CYS A 326 -5.31 23.14 14.34
CA CYS A 326 -5.92 21.92 14.86
C CYS A 326 -5.69 20.68 13.96
N VAL A 327 -5.84 20.82 12.65
CA VAL A 327 -5.60 19.72 11.70
C VAL A 327 -4.10 19.39 11.64
N GLN A 328 -3.23 20.40 11.67
CA GLN A 328 -1.79 20.21 11.62
C GLN A 328 -1.22 19.56 12.88
N ASP A 329 -1.79 19.84 14.05
CA ASP A 329 -1.45 19.15 15.31
C ASP A 329 -1.72 17.65 15.18
N ALA A 330 -2.92 17.30 14.70
CA ALA A 330 -3.29 15.91 14.42
C ALA A 330 -2.35 15.26 13.40
N TYR A 331 -2.02 15.97 12.32
CA TYR A 331 -1.12 15.49 11.27
C TYR A 331 0.30 15.24 11.78
N ASN A 332 0.80 16.09 12.67
CA ASN A 332 2.12 15.92 13.28
C ASN A 332 2.16 14.71 14.23
N LEU A 333 1.12 14.53 15.05
CA LEU A 333 1.11 13.51 16.11
C LEU A 333 0.81 12.09 15.61
N ALA A 334 -0.10 11.95 14.63
CA ALA A 334 -0.68 10.65 14.27
C ALA A 334 0.37 9.64 13.79
N TRP A 335 1.28 10.04 12.89
CA TRP A 335 2.31 9.12 12.38
C TRP A 335 3.32 8.73 13.46
N LYS A 336 3.65 9.64 14.39
CA LYS A 336 4.55 9.37 15.51
C LYS A 336 3.95 8.32 16.44
N LEU A 337 2.68 8.51 16.83
CA LEU A 337 1.93 7.52 17.60
C LEU A 337 1.88 6.17 16.88
N ALA A 338 1.61 6.15 15.58
CA ALA A 338 1.53 4.92 14.81
C ALA A 338 2.86 4.16 14.77
N LEU A 339 4.00 4.84 14.60
CA LEU A 339 5.32 4.20 14.61
C LEU A 339 5.66 3.60 15.98
N VAL A 340 5.41 4.32 17.06
CA VAL A 340 5.64 3.82 18.42
C VAL A 340 4.73 2.63 18.74
N LEU A 341 3.45 2.72 18.39
CA LEU A 341 2.48 1.63 18.61
C LEU A 341 2.79 0.37 17.79
N LYS A 342 3.42 0.52 16.63
CA LYS A 342 3.91 -0.58 15.78
C LYS A 342 5.29 -1.10 16.19
N GLY A 343 5.90 -0.55 17.24
CA GLY A 343 7.25 -0.92 17.70
C GLY A 343 8.36 -0.54 16.72
N LYS A 344 8.12 0.44 15.84
CA LYS A 344 9.10 0.94 14.86
C LYS A 344 9.88 2.16 15.33
N ALA A 345 9.44 2.79 16.42
CA ALA A 345 10.09 3.92 17.06
C ALA A 345 10.00 3.80 18.57
N ASP A 346 10.97 4.39 19.27
CA ASP A 346 10.95 4.52 20.72
C ASP A 346 9.95 5.60 21.16
N ASP A 347 9.47 5.50 22.41
CA ASP A 347 8.50 6.44 22.99
C ASP A 347 9.02 7.88 23.05
N SER A 348 10.35 8.08 23.09
CA SER A 348 10.99 9.40 23.00
C SER A 348 10.68 10.15 21.70
N LEU A 349 10.31 9.47 20.61
CA LEU A 349 9.83 10.13 19.39
C LEU A 349 8.59 11.01 19.69
N LEU A 350 7.76 10.63 20.66
CA LEU A 350 6.53 11.36 20.97
C LEU A 350 6.80 12.67 21.71
N ASP A 351 7.98 12.87 22.32
CA ASP A 351 8.36 14.15 22.94
C ASP A 351 8.49 15.27 21.90
N THR A 352 8.85 14.88 20.67
CA THR A 352 9.01 15.80 19.55
C THR A 352 7.71 16.49 19.17
N TYR A 353 6.54 15.92 19.51
CA TYR A 353 5.25 16.60 19.30
C TYR A 353 5.20 17.94 20.05
N SER A 354 5.61 17.96 21.32
CA SER A 354 5.64 19.20 22.10
C SER A 354 6.75 20.14 21.62
N GLN A 355 7.93 19.60 21.28
CA GLN A 355 9.06 20.39 20.75
C GLN A 355 8.69 21.13 19.47
N GLU A 356 7.86 20.52 18.61
CA GLU A 356 7.50 21.07 17.31
C GLU A 356 6.21 21.89 17.32
N ARG A 357 5.17 21.44 18.03
CA ARG A 357 3.82 22.01 17.91
C ARG A 357 3.52 23.09 18.94
N GLN A 358 4.12 23.05 20.13
CA GLN A 358 3.91 24.08 21.14
C GLN A 358 4.41 25.46 20.64
N PRO A 359 5.61 25.59 20.04
CA PRO A 359 6.07 26.87 19.50
C PRO A 359 5.18 27.41 18.37
N VAL A 360 4.64 26.53 17.51
CA VAL A 360 3.71 26.93 16.45
C VAL A 360 2.38 27.41 17.03
N GLY A 361 1.84 26.71 18.02
CA GLY A 361 0.63 27.14 18.71
C GLY A 361 0.81 28.51 19.36
N LYS A 362 1.95 28.75 20.01
CA LYS A 362 2.30 30.06 20.57
C LYS A 362 2.42 31.14 19.49
N GLN A 363 3.13 30.88 18.39
CA GLN A 363 3.28 31.82 17.27
C GLN A 363 1.91 32.23 16.70
N VAL A 364 1.00 31.28 16.51
CA VAL A 364 -0.35 31.54 15.99
C VAL A 364 -1.15 32.41 16.95
N VAL A 365 -1.08 32.11 18.25
CA VAL A 365 -1.76 32.88 19.30
C VAL A 365 -1.23 34.31 19.36
N ASP A 366 0.09 34.48 19.39
CA ASP A 366 0.76 35.79 19.43
C ASP A 366 0.41 36.62 18.19
N HIS A 367 0.45 36.03 16.99
CA HIS A 367 0.10 36.70 15.73
C HIS A 367 -1.37 37.14 15.68
N ALA A 368 -2.28 36.30 16.17
CA ALA A 368 -3.70 36.62 16.22
C ALA A 368 -3.99 37.81 17.15
N ILE A 369 -3.24 37.94 18.25
CA ILE A 369 -3.33 39.05 19.21
C ILE A 369 -2.67 40.33 18.68
N GLU A 370 -1.51 40.25 18.04
CA GLU A 370 -0.90 41.40 17.36
C GLU A 370 -1.88 41.99 16.34
N THR A 371 -2.52 41.12 15.56
CA THR A 371 -3.55 41.48 14.60
C THR A 371 -4.74 42.17 15.27
N LEU A 372 -5.20 41.66 16.43
CA LEU A 372 -6.30 42.22 17.19
C LEU A 372 -6.03 43.68 17.59
N HIS A 373 -4.84 43.95 18.15
CA HIS A 373 -4.46 45.30 18.59
C HIS A 373 -4.31 46.28 17.43
N GLN A 374 -3.77 45.84 16.29
CA GLN A 374 -3.67 46.67 15.09
C GLN A 374 -5.05 47.11 14.59
N MET A 375 -6.04 46.20 14.61
CA MET A 375 -7.40 46.50 14.15
C MET A 375 -8.15 47.45 15.10
N ALA A 376 -7.84 47.41 16.41
CA ALA A 376 -8.44 48.29 17.42
C ALA A 376 -8.21 49.80 17.15
N ALA A 377 -7.19 50.16 16.37
CA ALA A 377 -6.87 51.55 16.06
C ALA A 377 -7.73 52.15 14.92
N LEU A 378 -8.43 51.32 14.15
CA LEU A 378 -9.13 51.75 12.93
C LEU A 378 -10.32 52.71 13.18
N PRO A 379 -11.23 52.49 14.15
CA PRO A 379 -12.34 53.41 14.38
C PRO A 379 -11.88 54.84 14.68
N LYS A 380 -10.75 54.98 15.38
CA LYS A 380 -10.13 56.28 15.68
C LYS A 380 -9.71 57.03 14.41
N ALA A 381 -9.18 56.34 13.40
CA ALA A 381 -8.82 56.94 12.11
C ALA A 381 -10.01 57.52 11.35
N LEU A 382 -11.16 56.88 11.50
CA LEU A 382 -12.43 57.30 10.91
C LEU A 382 -13.09 58.44 11.69
N GLY A 383 -12.50 58.87 12.81
CA GLY A 383 -13.06 59.90 13.68
C GLY A 383 -14.27 59.41 14.45
N PHE A 384 -14.40 58.09 14.62
CA PHE A 384 -15.48 57.47 15.38
C PHE A 384 -15.08 57.35 16.85
N GLN A 385 -16.02 57.72 17.72
CA GLN A 385 -15.85 57.67 19.17
C GLN A 385 -17.13 57.12 19.81
N ARG A 386 -16.97 56.40 20.92
CA ARG A 386 -18.13 55.89 21.67
C ARG A 386 -19.00 57.03 22.18
N GLY A 387 -20.30 56.90 21.97
CA GLY A 387 -21.29 57.89 22.38
C GLY A 387 -21.37 59.12 21.47
N GLN A 388 -20.62 59.17 20.37
CA GLN A 388 -20.76 60.19 19.33
C GLN A 388 -22.13 60.09 18.65
N SER A 389 -22.74 61.22 18.29
CA SER A 389 -23.97 61.22 17.50
C SER A 389 -23.70 60.73 16.07
N ARG A 390 -24.69 60.08 15.44
CA ARG A 390 -24.55 59.61 14.04
C ARG A 390 -24.22 60.76 13.09
N GLU A 391 -24.85 61.91 13.29
CA GLU A 391 -24.65 63.13 12.48
C GLU A 391 -23.19 63.60 12.53
N LEU A 392 -22.61 63.72 13.74
CA LEU A 392 -21.23 64.15 13.91
C LEU A 392 -20.25 63.13 13.32
N GLY A 393 -20.54 61.84 13.48
CA GLY A 393 -19.70 60.78 12.95
C GLY A 393 -19.71 60.68 11.42
N PHE A 394 -20.88 60.84 10.78
CA PHE A 394 -20.94 60.94 9.31
C PHE A 394 -20.27 62.22 8.79
N ALA A 395 -20.38 63.36 9.49
CA ALA A 395 -19.63 64.56 9.14
C ALA A 395 -18.10 64.35 9.22
N GLN A 396 -17.61 63.60 10.22
CA GLN A 396 -16.19 63.23 10.30
C GLN A 396 -15.73 62.31 9.16
N LEU A 397 -16.63 61.47 8.66
CA LEU A 397 -16.39 60.61 7.50
C LEU A 397 -16.42 61.42 6.20
N GLU A 398 -17.34 62.38 6.04
CA GLU A 398 -17.35 63.29 4.89
C GLU A 398 -16.08 64.14 4.85
N ASN A 399 -15.64 64.66 6.00
CA ASN A 399 -14.39 65.42 6.12
C ASN A 399 -13.17 64.62 5.63
N LEU A 400 -13.12 63.31 5.93
CA LEU A 400 -12.04 62.41 5.50
C LEU A 400 -11.88 62.38 3.96
N PHE A 401 -12.97 62.54 3.21
CA PHE A 401 -12.96 62.52 1.75
C PHE A 401 -13.02 63.93 1.12
N SER A 402 -12.77 64.97 1.92
CA SER A 402 -12.75 66.38 1.49
C SER A 402 -11.33 66.97 1.55
N ASP A 403 -11.22 68.27 1.26
CA ASP A 403 -10.00 69.08 1.41
C ASP A 403 -9.86 69.71 2.81
N ALA A 404 -10.57 69.19 3.82
CA ALA A 404 -10.45 69.65 5.20
C ALA A 404 -9.03 69.44 5.76
N GLU A 405 -8.61 70.33 6.65
CA GLU A 405 -7.32 70.22 7.36
C GLU A 405 -7.22 68.87 8.10
N GLY A 406 -6.10 68.15 7.92
CA GLY A 406 -5.86 66.82 8.49
C GLY A 406 -6.54 65.65 7.76
N ALA A 407 -7.36 65.89 6.72
CA ALA A 407 -8.01 64.81 5.96
C ALA A 407 -7.00 63.96 5.18
N GLU A 408 -5.97 64.58 4.60
CA GLU A 408 -4.91 63.86 3.88
C GLU A 408 -4.12 62.91 4.80
N GLU A 409 -3.70 63.38 5.97
CA GLU A 409 -3.01 62.54 6.97
C GLU A 409 -3.87 61.35 7.40
N ARG A 410 -5.17 61.56 7.62
CA ARG A 410 -6.11 60.48 7.94
C ARG A 410 -6.27 59.48 6.79
N ARG A 411 -6.28 59.93 5.53
CA ARG A 411 -6.31 59.03 4.35
C ARG A 411 -5.02 58.22 4.22
N LEU A 412 -3.86 58.82 4.46
CA LEU A 412 -2.57 58.12 4.49
C LEU A 412 -2.53 57.06 5.60
N TYR A 413 -3.07 57.36 6.78
CA TYR A 413 -3.20 56.38 7.85
C TYR A 413 -4.15 55.23 7.48
N LEU A 414 -5.26 55.51 6.79
CA LEU A 414 -6.14 54.44 6.29
C LEU A 414 -5.45 53.56 5.25
N GLU A 415 -4.63 54.12 4.38
CA GLU A 415 -3.79 53.36 3.45
C GLU A 415 -2.84 52.43 4.23
N GLU A 416 -2.21 52.91 5.30
CA GLU A 416 -1.40 52.06 6.20
C GLU A 416 -2.24 50.91 6.79
N GLN A 417 -3.49 51.17 7.20
CA GLN A 417 -4.40 50.13 7.70
C GLN A 417 -4.81 49.12 6.63
N VAL A 418 -4.92 49.52 5.36
CA VAL A 418 -5.11 48.63 4.19
C VAL A 418 -3.89 47.71 4.04
N GLN A 419 -2.67 48.27 4.10
CA GLN A 419 -1.43 47.49 3.97
C GLN A 419 -1.24 46.51 5.14
N LEU A 420 -1.51 46.94 6.37
CA LEU A 420 -1.56 46.05 7.54
C LEU A 420 -2.63 44.96 7.37
N GLY A 421 -3.77 45.31 6.76
CA GLY A 421 -4.85 44.39 6.39
C GLY A 421 -4.42 43.28 5.46
N ASN A 422 -3.66 43.65 4.43
CA ASN A 422 -3.03 42.74 3.51
C ASN A 422 -2.03 41.83 4.24
N ARG A 423 -1.12 42.41 5.04
CA ARG A 423 -0.10 41.65 5.80
C ARG A 423 -0.71 40.56 6.68
N ARG A 424 -1.73 40.90 7.48
CA ARG A 424 -2.38 39.95 8.42
C ARG A 424 -3.22 38.89 7.70
N SER A 425 -3.97 39.27 6.67
CA SER A 425 -4.98 38.39 6.05
C SER A 425 -4.39 37.49 4.96
N ASN A 426 -3.21 37.83 4.46
CA ASN A 426 -2.43 37.04 3.51
C ASN A 426 -1.17 36.46 4.17
N ALA A 427 -1.24 36.11 5.46
CA ALA A 427 -0.11 35.61 6.24
C ALA A 427 0.41 34.23 5.80
N LEU A 428 0.85 34.09 4.54
CA LEU A 428 1.27 32.84 3.91
C LEU A 428 2.50 32.24 4.61
N GLY A 429 3.41 33.09 5.08
CA GLY A 429 4.59 32.67 5.85
C GLY A 429 4.22 32.04 7.18
N VAL A 430 3.17 32.53 7.87
CA VAL A 430 2.63 31.86 9.08
C VAL A 430 1.92 30.56 8.74
N GLN A 431 1.23 30.50 7.60
CA GLN A 431 0.42 29.34 7.18
C GLN A 431 1.26 28.14 6.74
N LEU A 432 2.40 28.35 6.07
CA LEU A 432 3.25 27.28 5.50
C LEU A 432 4.71 27.31 5.98
N GLY A 433 5.20 28.45 6.46
CA GLY A 433 6.61 28.66 6.83
C GLY A 433 6.97 28.17 8.23
N GLN A 434 6.34 27.12 8.73
CA GLN A 434 6.72 26.56 10.03
C GLN A 434 8.15 26.01 9.98
N ARG A 435 8.90 26.29 11.05
CA ARG A 435 10.28 25.84 11.26
C ARG A 435 10.33 25.04 12.54
N TYR A 436 10.63 23.75 12.44
CA TYR A 436 10.85 22.88 13.60
C TYR A 436 12.32 22.90 13.98
N GLU A 437 12.59 23.31 15.21
CA GLU A 437 13.92 23.39 15.80
C GLU A 437 13.96 22.54 17.07
N ASN A 438 15.14 22.04 17.44
CA ASN A 438 15.36 21.20 18.62
C ASN A 438 14.49 19.93 18.70
N SER A 439 13.96 19.47 17.56
CA SER A 439 13.25 18.18 17.49
C SER A 439 14.22 17.02 17.35
N ALA A 440 14.05 16.00 18.20
CA ALA A 440 14.75 14.72 18.07
C ALA A 440 14.31 13.88 16.86
N ALA A 441 13.20 14.24 16.19
CA ALA A 441 12.76 13.59 14.95
C ALA A 441 13.53 14.11 13.72
N ILE A 442 14.39 15.13 13.89
CA ILE A 442 15.09 15.81 12.80
C ILE A 442 16.59 15.61 12.97
N VAL A 443 17.24 15.18 11.89
CA VAL A 443 18.70 15.19 11.78
C VAL A 443 19.10 16.45 11.02
N TYR A 444 19.77 17.37 11.69
CA TYR A 444 20.23 18.63 11.10
C TYR A 444 21.50 18.40 10.26
N ASP A 445 21.63 19.15 9.17
CA ASP A 445 22.73 19.03 8.21
C ASP A 445 23.98 19.86 8.57
N GLY A 446 23.95 20.57 9.71
CA GLY A 446 25.04 21.41 10.22
C GLY A 446 25.08 22.81 9.61
N THR A 447 24.19 23.16 8.68
CA THR A 447 24.04 24.53 8.18
C THR A 447 23.10 25.34 9.09
N PRO A 448 23.15 26.69 9.09
CA PRO A 448 22.14 27.49 9.79
C PRO A 448 20.84 27.53 8.99
N PHE A 449 19.70 27.61 9.69
CA PHE A 449 18.41 27.84 9.04
C PHE A 449 18.48 29.13 8.19
N PRO A 450 18.04 29.13 6.91
CA PRO A 450 18.09 30.32 6.07
C PRO A 450 17.36 31.53 6.70
N ALA A 451 18.04 32.68 6.69
CA ALA A 451 17.45 33.94 7.13
C ALA A 451 16.36 34.39 6.15
N TYR A 452 15.25 34.91 6.69
CA TYR A 452 14.17 35.48 5.90
C TYR A 452 14.67 36.66 5.06
N GLN A 453 14.36 36.67 3.76
CA GLN A 453 14.70 37.77 2.84
C GLN A 453 13.55 38.77 2.69
N ARG A 454 12.31 38.30 2.89
CA ARG A 454 11.08 39.08 2.89
C ARG A 454 10.38 38.97 4.25
N ASP A 455 9.28 39.70 4.40
CA ASP A 455 8.45 39.64 5.61
C ASP A 455 7.98 38.20 5.89
N PRO A 456 8.38 37.59 7.03
CA PRO A 456 8.09 36.19 7.34
C PRO A 456 6.62 35.91 7.66
N VAL A 457 5.80 36.95 7.83
CA VAL A 457 4.36 36.80 7.98
C VAL A 457 3.71 36.69 6.61
N LEU A 458 3.99 37.65 5.72
CA LEU A 458 3.32 37.78 4.43
C LEU A 458 3.81 36.74 3.41
N TYR A 459 5.09 36.38 3.43
CA TYR A 459 5.71 35.56 2.40
C TYR A 459 6.21 34.23 2.94
N TYR A 460 5.85 33.15 2.27
CA TYR A 460 6.51 31.85 2.44
C TYR A 460 7.79 31.82 1.60
N GLU A 461 8.88 31.38 2.22
CA GLU A 461 10.17 31.16 1.56
C GLU A 461 10.47 29.66 1.56
N PRO A 462 10.35 28.98 0.39
CA PRO A 462 10.58 27.56 0.31
C PRO A 462 12.04 27.21 0.61
N THR A 463 12.24 26.22 1.46
CA THR A 463 13.56 25.69 1.80
C THR A 463 13.46 24.21 2.09
N THR A 464 14.52 23.47 1.76
CA THR A 464 14.68 22.04 2.07
C THR A 464 15.48 21.80 3.34
N TYR A 465 15.78 22.86 4.10
CA TYR A 465 16.49 22.76 5.37
C TYR A 465 15.75 21.81 6.34
N PRO A 466 16.45 20.89 7.05
CA PRO A 466 15.81 19.96 7.98
C PRO A 466 14.94 20.66 9.03
N GLY A 467 13.66 20.31 9.08
CA GLY A 467 12.65 20.95 9.94
C GLY A 467 11.79 22.01 9.28
N ALA A 468 12.05 22.34 8.01
CA ALA A 468 11.14 23.12 7.20
C ALA A 468 10.02 22.26 6.60
N TYR A 469 8.91 22.94 6.27
CA TYR A 469 7.88 22.38 5.40
C TYR A 469 8.43 22.07 4.00
N VAL A 470 8.18 20.85 3.48
CA VAL A 470 8.64 20.39 2.17
C VAL A 470 8.10 21.30 1.06
N PRO A 471 8.96 21.90 0.22
CA PRO A 471 8.51 22.77 -0.86
C PRO A 471 7.65 22.05 -1.89
N HIS A 472 6.55 22.69 -2.28
CA HIS A 472 5.78 22.26 -3.44
C HIS A 472 6.57 22.52 -4.74
N ALA A 473 6.55 21.53 -5.63
CA ALA A 473 6.83 21.71 -7.04
C ALA A 473 5.91 20.79 -7.86
N TRP A 474 5.63 21.19 -9.10
CA TRP A 474 4.96 20.33 -10.06
C TRP A 474 5.99 19.49 -10.81
N ILE A 475 5.76 18.18 -10.83
CA ILE A 475 6.54 17.23 -11.62
C ILE A 475 5.61 16.44 -12.55
N GLU A 476 6.19 15.72 -13.51
CA GLU A 476 5.47 14.79 -14.36
C GLU A 476 5.83 13.36 -13.98
N HIS A 477 4.82 12.52 -13.73
CA HIS A 477 4.96 11.10 -13.51
C HIS A 477 3.96 10.35 -14.40
N ASN A 478 4.43 9.48 -15.28
CA ASN A 478 3.59 8.76 -16.25
C ASN A 478 2.66 9.69 -17.05
N GLN A 479 3.21 10.79 -17.58
CA GLN A 479 2.47 11.82 -18.35
C GLN A 479 1.36 12.53 -17.55
N ARG A 480 1.37 12.41 -16.21
CA ARG A 480 0.45 13.10 -15.32
C ARG A 480 1.21 14.10 -14.47
N ARG A 481 0.69 15.32 -14.43
CA ARG A 481 1.19 16.37 -13.55
C ARG A 481 0.78 16.06 -12.11
N ILE A 482 1.77 15.90 -11.23
CA ILE A 482 1.57 15.65 -9.79
C ILE A 482 2.41 16.62 -8.96
N SER A 483 1.99 16.87 -7.72
CA SER A 483 2.81 17.62 -6.77
C SER A 483 3.92 16.73 -6.23
N VAL A 484 5.07 17.30 -5.87
CA VAL A 484 6.09 16.60 -5.06
C VAL A 484 5.49 16.04 -3.77
N LEU A 485 4.50 16.74 -3.19
CA LEU A 485 3.80 16.28 -1.98
C LEU A 485 3.00 14.99 -2.21
N ASP A 486 2.58 14.71 -3.45
CA ASP A 486 1.79 13.52 -3.81
C ASP A 486 2.66 12.27 -3.99
N ILE A 487 4.00 12.41 -3.97
CA ILE A 487 4.94 11.29 -4.10
C ILE A 487 4.98 10.47 -2.80
N PHE A 488 4.73 11.11 -1.66
CA PHE A 488 4.82 10.49 -0.35
C PHE A 488 3.50 9.83 0.02
N GLU A 489 3.53 8.52 0.23
CA GLU A 489 2.38 7.81 0.79
C GLU A 489 2.20 8.16 2.27
N HIS A 490 0.95 8.38 2.70
CA HIS A 490 0.63 8.67 4.09
C HIS A 490 1.27 7.67 5.06
N GLY A 491 1.89 8.16 6.13
CA GLY A 491 2.53 7.34 7.16
C GLY A 491 3.85 6.68 6.76
N HIS A 492 4.39 7.00 5.58
CA HIS A 492 5.68 6.51 5.11
C HIS A 492 6.70 7.64 5.02
N PHE A 493 7.98 7.30 5.22
CA PHE A 493 9.08 8.17 4.86
C PHE A 493 9.40 7.97 3.38
N GLY A 494 9.63 9.06 2.65
CA GLY A 494 10.17 9.01 1.29
C GLY A 494 11.49 9.76 1.21
N LEU A 495 12.32 9.33 0.26
CA LEU A 495 13.61 9.95 -0.03
C LEU A 495 13.59 10.41 -1.49
N ILE A 496 13.71 11.72 -1.72
CA ILE A 496 13.80 12.29 -3.07
C ILE A 496 15.28 12.39 -3.44
N VAL A 497 15.66 11.71 -4.53
CA VAL A 497 17.02 11.77 -5.09
C VAL A 497 16.97 12.09 -6.57
N GLY A 498 18.01 12.76 -7.06
CA GLY A 498 18.18 13.08 -8.49
C GLY A 498 18.94 12.00 -9.25
N ILE A 499 19.23 12.27 -10.52
CA ILE A 499 20.12 11.45 -11.35
C ILE A 499 21.49 11.34 -10.66
N GLY A 500 22.01 10.11 -10.56
CA GLY A 500 23.21 9.79 -9.77
C GLY A 500 22.92 9.37 -8.33
N GLY A 501 21.64 9.34 -7.91
CA GLY A 501 21.20 8.93 -6.58
C GLY A 501 21.28 7.43 -6.25
N LYS A 502 21.83 6.58 -7.12
CA LYS A 502 21.88 5.12 -6.90
C LYS A 502 22.49 4.70 -5.55
N PRO A 503 23.55 5.36 -5.03
CA PRO A 503 24.06 5.04 -3.69
C PRO A 503 23.04 5.23 -2.57
N TRP A 504 22.10 6.17 -2.72
CA TRP A 504 21.01 6.37 -1.75
C TRP A 504 19.95 5.28 -1.82
N GLU A 505 19.64 4.78 -3.03
CA GLU A 505 18.77 3.61 -3.17
C GLU A 505 19.40 2.39 -2.49
N VAL A 506 20.69 2.14 -2.73
CA VAL A 506 21.42 1.04 -2.08
C VAL A 506 21.43 1.21 -0.57
N ALA A 507 21.76 2.40 -0.05
CA ALA A 507 21.75 2.66 1.39
C ALA A 507 20.35 2.49 2.01
N ALA A 508 19.29 2.92 1.32
CA ALA A 508 17.92 2.72 1.75
C ALA A 508 17.54 1.23 1.74
N GLU A 509 17.89 0.48 0.70
CA GLU A 509 17.67 -0.95 0.59
C GLU A 509 18.43 -1.73 1.66
N GLU A 510 19.70 -1.42 1.90
CA GLU A 510 20.50 -2.00 2.99
C GLU A 510 19.83 -1.77 4.34
N LYS A 511 19.34 -0.56 4.62
CA LYS A 511 18.64 -0.29 5.88
C LYS A 511 17.25 -0.91 5.96
N LEU A 512 16.48 -0.93 4.87
CA LEU A 512 15.16 -1.57 4.82
C LEU A 512 15.27 -3.10 4.91
N SER A 513 16.36 -3.69 4.41
CA SER A 513 16.66 -5.13 4.51
C SER A 513 16.94 -5.59 5.95
N SER A 514 17.15 -4.66 6.89
CA SER A 514 17.20 -4.98 8.32
C SER A 514 15.82 -5.40 8.89
N MET A 515 14.73 -5.20 8.14
CA MET A 515 13.44 -5.87 8.34
C MET A 515 13.21 -6.87 7.19
N ALA A 516 13.14 -8.16 7.51
CA ALA A 516 12.91 -9.21 6.51
C ALA A 516 11.59 -8.97 5.75
N ARG A 517 11.66 -8.68 4.44
CA ARG A 517 10.50 -8.52 3.57
C ARG A 517 10.06 -9.91 3.09
N PHE A 518 8.78 -10.22 3.27
CA PHE A 518 8.20 -11.45 2.71
C PHE A 518 8.10 -11.32 1.19
N ASN A 519 8.84 -12.15 0.46
CA ASN A 519 8.71 -12.30 -0.99
C ASN A 519 7.80 -13.50 -1.29
N TRP A 520 6.60 -13.28 -1.83
CA TRP A 520 5.69 -14.39 -2.11
C TRP A 520 6.22 -15.33 -3.21
N GLU A 521 7.04 -14.85 -4.15
CA GLU A 521 7.66 -15.71 -5.18
C GLU A 521 8.78 -16.60 -4.61
N ASP A 522 9.27 -16.27 -3.41
CA ASP A 522 10.28 -17.02 -2.68
C ASP A 522 10.00 -16.98 -1.17
N SER A 523 8.89 -17.59 -0.77
CA SER A 523 8.23 -17.37 0.54
C SER A 523 9.06 -17.73 1.76
N LEU A 524 10.04 -18.63 1.60
CA LEU A 524 10.97 -19.04 2.66
C LEU A 524 12.41 -18.66 2.33
N SER A 525 12.61 -17.74 1.39
CA SER A 525 13.94 -17.35 0.89
C SER A 525 14.77 -18.58 0.48
N VAL A 526 14.15 -19.51 -0.24
CA VAL A 526 14.72 -20.77 -0.71
C VAL A 526 15.99 -20.54 -1.51
N LYS A 527 16.08 -19.42 -2.24
CA LYS A 527 17.30 -19.04 -2.97
C LYS A 527 18.53 -18.91 -2.06
N ASN A 528 18.36 -18.61 -0.77
CA ASN A 528 19.47 -18.52 0.17
C ASN A 528 20.07 -19.90 0.51
N ALA A 529 19.37 -20.99 0.21
CA ALA A 529 19.87 -22.37 0.38
C ALA A 529 20.59 -22.90 -0.87
N LEU A 530 20.65 -22.11 -1.95
CA LEU A 530 21.25 -22.47 -3.22
C LEU A 530 22.66 -21.88 -3.35
N THR A 531 23.53 -22.60 -4.05
CA THR A 531 24.85 -22.10 -4.42
C THR A 531 24.74 -21.14 -5.62
N PRO A 532 25.75 -20.27 -5.86
CA PRO A 532 25.76 -19.42 -7.06
C PRO A 532 25.63 -20.21 -8.37
N GLU A 533 26.31 -21.36 -8.47
CA GLU A 533 26.24 -22.23 -9.65
C GLU A 533 24.84 -22.80 -9.87
N GLU A 534 24.13 -23.18 -8.80
CA GLU A 534 22.75 -23.66 -8.89
C GLU A 534 21.78 -22.57 -9.33
N LEU A 535 22.00 -21.33 -8.88
CA LEU A 535 21.22 -20.18 -9.32
C LEU A 535 21.44 -19.89 -10.81
N ASP A 536 22.70 -19.91 -11.27
CA ASP A 536 23.05 -19.67 -12.67
C ASP A 536 22.44 -20.72 -13.61
N ILE A 537 22.47 -22.00 -13.20
CA ILE A 537 21.85 -23.10 -13.95
C ILE A 537 20.32 -22.97 -13.96
N GLN A 538 19.72 -22.63 -12.81
CA GLN A 538 18.28 -22.40 -12.74
C GLN A 538 17.86 -21.27 -13.69
N GLU A 539 18.62 -20.17 -13.72
CA GLU A 539 18.31 -19.03 -14.58
C GLU A 539 18.47 -19.38 -16.06
N THR A 540 19.51 -20.14 -16.42
CA THR A 540 19.71 -20.66 -17.77
C THR A 540 18.53 -21.54 -18.22
N ALA A 541 18.11 -22.48 -17.36
CA ALA A 541 16.96 -23.34 -17.63
C ALA A 541 15.66 -22.52 -17.73
N ARG A 542 15.45 -21.55 -16.83
CA ARG A 542 14.30 -20.66 -16.81
C ARG A 542 14.20 -19.85 -18.09
N ALA A 543 15.27 -19.19 -18.52
CA ALA A 543 15.31 -18.39 -19.73
C ALA A 543 14.89 -19.23 -20.95
N TYR A 544 15.51 -20.40 -21.13
CA TYR A 544 15.12 -21.34 -22.19
C TYR A 544 13.64 -21.75 -22.11
N CYS A 545 13.17 -22.11 -20.92
CA CYS A 545 11.78 -22.55 -20.73
C CYS A 545 10.77 -21.45 -21.06
N GLN A 546 11.01 -20.21 -20.63
CA GLN A 546 10.11 -19.09 -20.89
C GLN A 546 10.16 -18.62 -22.35
N GLU A 547 11.35 -18.57 -22.96
CA GLU A 547 11.53 -18.03 -24.32
C GLU A 547 11.24 -19.06 -25.42
N ARG A 548 11.46 -20.35 -25.16
CA ARG A 548 11.44 -21.40 -26.20
C ARG A 548 10.34 -22.44 -25.99
N LEU A 549 10.11 -22.89 -24.75
CA LEU A 549 9.13 -23.95 -24.47
C LEU A 549 7.71 -23.42 -24.28
N LEU A 550 7.55 -22.37 -23.48
CA LEU A 550 6.25 -21.79 -23.15
C LEU A 550 5.45 -21.37 -24.40
N PRO A 551 6.06 -20.75 -25.44
CA PRO A 551 5.33 -20.42 -26.67
C PRO A 551 4.83 -21.64 -27.45
N ARG A 552 5.47 -22.81 -27.31
CA ARG A 552 5.12 -24.04 -28.06
C ARG A 552 4.07 -24.90 -27.36
N VAL A 553 3.95 -24.78 -26.03
CA VAL A 553 3.24 -25.76 -25.20
C VAL A 553 1.75 -25.90 -25.52
N LEU A 554 1.09 -24.81 -25.95
CA LEU A 554 -0.35 -24.84 -26.17
C LEU A 554 -0.69 -25.71 -27.39
N ASP A 555 -0.02 -25.49 -28.51
CA ASP A 555 -0.24 -26.24 -29.74
C ASP A 555 0.31 -27.67 -29.61
N ALA A 556 1.48 -27.85 -29.00
CA ALA A 556 2.03 -29.18 -28.70
C ALA A 556 1.06 -30.03 -27.85
N TYR A 557 0.40 -29.41 -26.87
CA TYR A 557 -0.60 -30.10 -26.05
C TYR A 557 -1.90 -30.36 -26.81
N ARG A 558 -2.37 -29.45 -27.67
CA ARG A 558 -3.58 -29.63 -28.48
C ARG A 558 -3.43 -30.77 -29.48
N ASP A 559 -2.32 -30.76 -30.22
CA ASP A 559 -2.12 -31.62 -31.38
C ASP A 559 -1.43 -32.94 -31.06
N GLU A 560 -0.97 -33.12 -29.81
CA GLU A 560 -0.12 -34.26 -29.40
C GLU A 560 1.16 -34.35 -30.24
N ASP A 561 1.68 -33.19 -30.67
CA ASP A 561 2.89 -33.09 -31.48
C ASP A 561 4.07 -32.63 -30.62
N TYR A 562 5.07 -33.50 -30.49
CA TYR A 562 6.27 -33.25 -29.72
C TYR A 562 7.43 -32.92 -30.66
N ASP A 563 7.94 -31.68 -30.54
CA ASP A 563 9.13 -31.24 -31.27
C ASP A 563 10.39 -31.92 -30.70
N SER A 564 10.92 -32.89 -31.45
CA SER A 564 12.13 -33.63 -31.07
C SER A 564 13.38 -32.75 -30.99
N ASN A 565 13.39 -31.56 -31.59
CA ASN A 565 14.52 -30.63 -31.47
C ASN A 565 14.69 -30.08 -30.05
N ILE A 566 13.66 -30.17 -29.19
CA ILE A 566 13.73 -29.71 -27.79
C ILE A 566 14.89 -30.37 -27.05
N LEU A 567 15.15 -31.67 -27.25
CA LEU A 567 16.27 -32.36 -26.61
C LEU A 567 17.62 -31.86 -27.13
N LYS A 568 17.73 -31.57 -28.42
CA LYS A 568 18.94 -30.99 -29.00
C LYS A 568 19.20 -29.57 -28.50
N GLU A 569 18.15 -28.76 -28.38
CA GLU A 569 18.23 -27.42 -27.78
C GLU A 569 18.69 -27.51 -26.30
N MET A 570 18.08 -28.40 -25.51
CA MET A 570 18.50 -28.65 -24.12
C MET A 570 19.95 -29.14 -24.02
N GLY A 571 20.38 -30.02 -24.93
CA GLY A 571 21.75 -30.53 -24.99
C GLY A 571 22.77 -29.42 -25.24
N SER A 572 22.46 -28.48 -26.15
CA SER A 572 23.33 -27.33 -26.44
C SER A 572 23.54 -26.38 -25.25
N LEU A 573 22.62 -26.42 -24.28
CA LEU A 573 22.67 -25.64 -23.04
C LEU A 573 23.23 -26.45 -21.85
N GLY A 574 23.62 -27.71 -22.06
CA GLY A 574 24.14 -28.57 -21.00
C GLY A 574 23.09 -29.09 -20.01
N LEU A 575 21.80 -29.07 -20.39
CA LEU A 575 20.69 -29.45 -19.50
C LEU A 575 20.39 -30.96 -19.49
N LEU A 576 21.01 -31.73 -20.41
CA LEU A 576 20.87 -33.19 -20.50
C LEU A 576 22.03 -33.89 -19.79
N GLY A 577 21.71 -34.93 -19.01
CA GLY A 577 22.70 -35.68 -18.23
C GLY A 577 23.52 -34.80 -17.28
N ALA A 578 22.95 -33.70 -16.81
CA ALA A 578 23.68 -32.60 -16.16
C ALA A 578 24.53 -33.06 -14.95
N THR A 579 24.12 -34.10 -14.22
CA THR A 579 24.86 -34.62 -13.06
C THR A 579 26.02 -35.56 -13.41
N ILE A 580 26.21 -35.91 -14.69
CA ILE A 580 27.29 -36.81 -15.10
C ILE A 580 28.57 -35.98 -15.22
N PRO A 581 29.66 -36.31 -14.51
CA PRO A 581 30.89 -35.49 -14.49
C PRO A 581 31.86 -35.80 -15.64
N THR A 582 31.46 -36.65 -16.58
CA THR A 582 32.33 -37.17 -17.65
C THR A 582 31.70 -36.97 -19.02
N HIS A 583 32.46 -37.27 -20.09
CA HIS A 583 31.99 -37.21 -21.48
C HIS A 583 31.40 -35.84 -21.86
N GLY A 584 31.94 -34.77 -21.27
CA GLY A 584 31.56 -33.37 -21.51
C GLY A 584 30.17 -32.96 -21.03
N CYS A 585 29.52 -33.76 -20.18
CA CYS A 585 28.32 -33.33 -19.44
C CYS A 585 28.70 -32.29 -18.36
N ALA A 586 27.72 -31.54 -17.85
CA ALA A 586 27.97 -30.39 -16.99
C ALA A 586 28.58 -30.73 -15.62
N GLY A 587 28.35 -31.94 -15.08
CA GLY A 587 28.87 -32.38 -13.79
C GLY A 587 28.31 -31.64 -12.57
N VAL A 588 27.08 -31.14 -12.67
CA VAL A 588 26.47 -30.26 -11.65
C VAL A 588 25.82 -31.05 -10.52
N SER A 589 25.50 -30.37 -9.40
CA SER A 589 24.89 -30.98 -8.21
C SER A 589 23.52 -31.62 -8.51
N SER A 590 23.08 -32.54 -7.65
CA SER A 590 21.71 -33.09 -7.75
C SER A 590 20.68 -31.98 -7.63
N VAL A 591 20.90 -31.00 -6.77
CA VAL A 591 20.01 -29.84 -6.61
C VAL A 591 19.92 -29.02 -7.89
N ALA A 592 21.03 -28.73 -8.58
CA ALA A 592 21.01 -28.04 -9.87
C ALA A 592 20.16 -28.81 -10.90
N SER A 593 20.33 -30.13 -10.99
CA SER A 593 19.51 -30.99 -11.86
C SER A 593 18.02 -30.97 -11.49
N GLY A 594 17.71 -30.96 -10.20
CA GLY A 594 16.35 -30.76 -9.70
C GLY A 594 15.76 -29.41 -10.12
N LEU A 595 16.53 -28.32 -10.03
CA LEU A 595 16.11 -26.99 -10.45
C LEU A 595 15.84 -26.91 -11.96
N ILE A 596 16.65 -27.59 -12.80
CA ILE A 596 16.36 -27.73 -14.24
C ILE A 596 14.98 -28.40 -14.43
N ALA A 597 14.74 -29.53 -13.75
CA ALA A 597 13.45 -30.22 -13.83
C ALA A 597 12.28 -29.34 -13.35
N LYS A 598 12.50 -28.54 -12.30
CA LYS A 598 11.54 -27.55 -11.79
C LYS A 598 11.15 -26.54 -12.85
N GLU A 599 12.12 -25.92 -13.53
CA GLU A 599 11.82 -24.89 -14.54
C GLU A 599 11.20 -25.48 -15.82
N VAL A 600 11.56 -26.70 -16.21
CA VAL A 600 10.94 -27.37 -17.37
C VAL A 600 9.48 -27.76 -17.07
N GLU A 601 9.19 -28.32 -15.89
CA GLU A 601 7.83 -28.72 -15.53
C GLU A 601 6.94 -27.53 -15.11
N ARG A 602 7.55 -26.39 -14.74
CA ARG A 602 6.83 -25.09 -14.68
C ARG A 602 6.13 -24.79 -16.00
N VAL A 603 6.71 -25.19 -17.13
CA VAL A 603 6.06 -25.11 -18.44
C VAL A 603 5.14 -26.31 -18.66
N ASP A 604 5.68 -27.54 -18.67
CA ASP A 604 4.89 -28.76 -18.89
C ASP A 604 5.57 -30.03 -18.37
N SER A 605 4.80 -30.89 -17.70
CA SER A 605 5.25 -32.20 -17.21
C SER A 605 5.68 -33.15 -18.34
N GLY A 606 5.13 -33.02 -19.54
CA GLY A 606 5.50 -33.80 -20.72
C GLY A 606 6.92 -33.48 -21.19
N TYR A 607 7.28 -32.19 -21.26
CA TYR A 607 8.65 -31.77 -21.56
C TYR A 607 9.65 -32.25 -20.52
N ARG A 608 9.31 -32.11 -19.23
CA ARG A 608 10.15 -32.66 -18.15
C ARG A 608 10.25 -34.18 -18.25
N SER A 609 9.21 -34.88 -18.68
CA SER A 609 9.25 -36.34 -18.88
C SER A 609 10.24 -36.74 -19.99
N GLY A 610 10.20 -36.08 -21.13
CA GLY A 610 11.17 -36.31 -22.22
C GLY A 610 12.61 -36.09 -21.75
N MET A 611 12.86 -35.00 -21.01
CA MET A 611 14.17 -34.69 -20.44
C MET A 611 14.62 -35.71 -19.39
N SER A 612 13.75 -36.09 -18.43
CA SER A 612 14.08 -37.07 -17.39
C SER A 612 14.37 -38.45 -17.98
N VAL A 613 13.67 -38.84 -19.05
CA VAL A 613 13.95 -40.10 -19.75
C VAL A 613 15.34 -40.07 -20.36
N GLN A 614 15.66 -39.01 -21.11
CA GLN A 614 16.98 -38.84 -21.73
C GLN A 614 18.11 -38.86 -20.67
N SER A 615 17.98 -38.04 -19.64
CA SER A 615 19.03 -37.85 -18.62
C SER A 615 19.12 -39.01 -17.62
N SER A 616 18.04 -39.30 -16.90
CA SER A 616 18.06 -40.22 -15.77
C SER A 616 17.84 -41.68 -16.18
N LEU A 617 16.98 -41.92 -17.17
CA LEU A 617 16.60 -43.28 -17.54
C LEU A 617 17.42 -43.86 -18.69
N VAL A 618 18.14 -43.04 -19.47
CA VAL A 618 19.00 -43.52 -20.56
C VAL A 618 20.46 -43.23 -20.26
N MET A 619 20.86 -41.96 -20.10
CA MET A 619 22.26 -41.63 -19.81
C MET A 619 22.70 -42.15 -18.44
N GLY A 620 21.83 -42.09 -17.44
CA GLY A 620 22.07 -42.62 -16.09
C GLY A 620 22.56 -44.08 -16.06
N PRO A 621 21.77 -45.07 -16.55
CA PRO A 621 22.20 -46.47 -16.55
C PRO A 621 23.45 -46.74 -17.40
N ILE A 622 23.66 -46.01 -18.50
CA ILE A 622 24.87 -46.15 -19.31
C ILE A 622 26.08 -45.64 -18.52
N SER A 623 25.95 -44.48 -17.87
CA SER A 623 27.01 -43.88 -17.05
C SER A 623 27.38 -44.76 -15.85
N GLU A 624 26.39 -45.35 -15.18
CA GLU A 624 26.61 -46.13 -13.95
C GLU A 624 27.01 -47.59 -14.26
N HIS A 625 26.29 -48.25 -15.17
CA HIS A 625 26.38 -49.70 -15.40
C HIS A 625 26.96 -50.08 -16.76
N GLY A 626 27.29 -49.11 -17.62
CA GLY A 626 27.87 -49.40 -18.93
C GLY A 626 29.36 -49.77 -18.90
N THR A 627 29.85 -50.43 -19.94
CA THR A 627 31.30 -50.59 -20.17
C THR A 627 31.92 -49.26 -20.64
N ALA A 628 33.25 -49.16 -20.67
CA ALA A 628 33.94 -47.97 -21.16
C ALA A 628 33.53 -47.66 -22.62
N GLU A 629 33.49 -48.69 -23.45
CA GLU A 629 33.13 -48.60 -24.87
C GLU A 629 31.69 -48.13 -25.07
N GLN A 630 30.75 -48.61 -24.23
CA GLN A 630 29.36 -48.14 -24.26
C GLN A 630 29.26 -46.65 -23.87
N LYS A 631 29.99 -46.22 -22.83
CA LYS A 631 29.98 -44.84 -22.36
C LYS A 631 30.54 -43.89 -23.41
N ASP A 632 31.72 -44.20 -23.96
CA ASP A 632 32.40 -43.42 -24.98
C ASP A 632 31.56 -43.29 -26.27
N ARG A 633 30.83 -44.36 -26.63
CA ARG A 633 29.99 -44.38 -27.83
C ARG A 633 28.70 -43.58 -27.68
N PHE A 634 27.97 -43.76 -26.57
CA PHE A 634 26.59 -43.27 -26.48
C PHE A 634 26.45 -41.95 -25.72
N LEU A 635 27.19 -41.73 -24.64
CA LEU A 635 26.97 -40.56 -23.77
C LEU A 635 27.16 -39.20 -24.50
N PRO A 636 28.17 -39.00 -25.36
CA PRO A 636 28.31 -37.72 -26.07
C PRO A 636 27.11 -37.38 -26.97
N GLN A 637 26.60 -38.37 -27.71
CA GLN A 637 25.48 -38.17 -28.65
C GLN A 637 24.16 -37.93 -27.92
N LEU A 638 23.94 -38.64 -26.80
CA LEU A 638 22.78 -38.46 -25.92
C LEU A 638 22.81 -37.11 -25.20
N ARG A 639 23.98 -36.67 -24.73
CA ARG A 639 24.21 -35.35 -24.12
C ARG A 639 23.84 -34.22 -25.10
N ASP A 640 24.28 -34.33 -26.35
CA ASP A 640 24.02 -33.31 -27.37
C ASP A 640 22.57 -33.33 -27.89
N GLY A 641 21.76 -34.31 -27.47
CA GLY A 641 20.40 -34.52 -27.96
C GLY A 641 20.34 -34.86 -29.46
N THR A 642 21.46 -35.29 -30.04
CA THR A 642 21.54 -35.75 -31.44
C THR A 642 21.14 -37.22 -31.59
N MET A 643 21.22 -37.97 -30.49
CA MET A 643 20.65 -39.30 -30.33
C MET A 643 19.58 -39.23 -29.25
N ILE A 644 18.38 -39.74 -29.54
CA ILE A 644 17.25 -39.75 -28.59
C ILE A 644 17.12 -41.14 -27.96
N GLY A 645 16.99 -41.16 -26.65
CA GLY A 645 16.85 -42.38 -25.87
C GLY A 645 15.41 -42.64 -25.38
N CYS A 646 15.09 -43.92 -25.18
CA CYS A 646 13.91 -44.34 -24.40
C CYS A 646 14.23 -45.51 -23.46
N PHE A 647 13.39 -45.70 -22.44
CA PHE A 647 13.60 -46.68 -21.37
C PHE A 647 12.45 -47.70 -21.29
N GLY A 648 12.72 -48.93 -21.71
CA GLY A 648 11.74 -50.02 -21.78
C GLY A 648 11.75 -50.93 -20.55
N LEU A 649 10.93 -50.62 -19.55
CA LEU A 649 10.74 -51.47 -18.36
C LEU A 649 9.32 -52.02 -18.27
N THR A 650 8.33 -51.14 -18.22
CA THR A 650 6.91 -51.44 -17.97
C THR A 650 6.28 -52.28 -19.08
N GLU A 651 5.48 -53.28 -18.69
CA GLU A 651 4.81 -54.21 -19.59
C GLU A 651 3.28 -54.15 -19.44
N PRO A 652 2.52 -54.51 -20.49
CA PRO A 652 1.05 -54.44 -20.48
C PRO A 652 0.39 -55.21 -19.33
N ASN A 653 0.95 -56.35 -18.93
CA ASN A 653 0.34 -57.25 -17.94
C ASN A 653 0.83 -57.02 -16.50
N HIS A 654 1.94 -56.31 -16.30
CA HIS A 654 2.63 -56.26 -15.00
C HIS A 654 2.67 -54.87 -14.36
N GLY A 655 2.54 -53.78 -15.14
CA GLY A 655 2.45 -52.43 -14.60
C GLY A 655 3.58 -52.08 -13.62
N SER A 656 3.25 -51.93 -12.34
CA SER A 656 4.18 -51.59 -11.24
C SER A 656 4.99 -52.78 -10.68
N ASP A 657 4.79 -54.01 -11.17
CA ASP A 657 5.57 -55.20 -10.80
C ASP A 657 6.61 -55.58 -11.89
N PRO A 658 7.75 -54.88 -11.98
CA PRO A 658 8.79 -55.23 -12.95
C PRO A 658 9.48 -56.57 -12.65
N GLY A 659 9.29 -57.17 -11.46
CA GLY A 659 9.88 -58.47 -11.11
C GLY A 659 9.28 -59.62 -11.93
N SER A 660 8.00 -59.48 -12.27
CA SER A 660 7.24 -60.49 -13.01
C SER A 660 7.34 -60.37 -14.54
N MET A 661 8.26 -59.53 -15.07
CA MET A 661 8.35 -59.25 -16.51
C MET A 661 8.46 -60.52 -17.40
N GLU A 662 7.80 -60.45 -18.55
CA GLU A 662 7.71 -61.47 -19.59
C GLU A 662 8.74 -61.26 -20.70
N THR A 663 9.19 -60.02 -20.96
CA THR A 663 10.21 -59.75 -21.98
C THR A 663 11.46 -60.57 -21.66
N ILE A 664 11.90 -61.39 -22.61
CA ILE A 664 12.94 -62.39 -22.42
C ILE A 664 14.07 -62.19 -23.42
N ALA A 665 15.31 -62.38 -22.95
CA ALA A 665 16.52 -62.42 -23.76
C ALA A 665 17.05 -63.85 -23.79
N ARG A 666 17.15 -64.44 -24.99
CA ARG A 666 17.71 -65.79 -25.23
C ARG A 666 19.00 -65.69 -26.03
N GLU A 667 19.88 -66.68 -25.96
CA GLU A 667 20.98 -66.81 -26.92
C GLU A 667 20.41 -66.84 -28.36
N HIS A 668 21.00 -66.09 -29.28
CA HIS A 668 20.49 -66.02 -30.64
C HIS A 668 20.68 -67.38 -31.34
N PRO A 669 19.63 -67.95 -31.98
CA PRO A 669 19.65 -69.34 -32.45
C PRO A 669 20.72 -69.63 -33.51
N THR A 670 21.15 -68.61 -34.25
CA THR A 670 22.09 -68.78 -35.38
C THR A 670 23.29 -67.82 -35.38
N LYS A 671 23.35 -66.83 -34.49
CA LYS A 671 24.35 -65.73 -34.54
C LYS A 671 25.12 -65.72 -33.22
N LYS A 672 26.38 -66.17 -33.24
CA LYS A 672 27.21 -66.24 -32.03
C LYS A 672 27.50 -64.84 -31.48
N GLY A 673 27.46 -64.69 -30.15
CA GLY A 673 27.71 -63.42 -29.46
C GLY A 673 26.54 -62.44 -29.52
N TYR A 674 25.32 -62.92 -29.79
CA TYR A 674 24.09 -62.13 -29.85
C TYR A 674 23.02 -62.78 -28.98
N PHE A 675 22.14 -61.95 -28.43
CA PHE A 675 20.88 -62.35 -27.84
C PHE A 675 19.72 -62.10 -28.82
N SER A 676 18.63 -62.86 -28.68
CA SER A 676 17.35 -62.68 -29.34
C SER A 676 16.33 -62.25 -28.29
N LEU A 677 15.87 -61.00 -28.36
CA LEU A 677 14.91 -60.43 -27.41
C LEU A 677 13.49 -60.50 -27.95
N SER A 678 12.56 -60.99 -27.15
CA SER A 678 11.12 -61.02 -27.48
C SER A 678 10.29 -60.54 -26.30
N GLY A 679 9.29 -59.69 -26.58
CA GLY A 679 8.39 -59.13 -25.58
C GLY A 679 7.77 -57.81 -26.00
N ALA A 680 7.01 -57.21 -25.09
CA ALA A 680 6.33 -55.94 -25.32
C ALA A 680 6.44 -55.02 -24.11
N LYS A 681 6.85 -53.78 -24.35
CA LYS A 681 6.82 -52.67 -23.38
C LYS A 681 5.75 -51.67 -23.77
N THR A 682 5.17 -51.01 -22.77
CA THR A 682 4.11 -50.00 -22.97
C THR A 682 4.33 -48.79 -22.08
N TRP A 683 3.73 -47.65 -22.44
CA TRP A 683 3.89 -46.36 -21.76
C TRP A 683 5.32 -45.81 -21.80
N ILE A 684 6.04 -46.08 -22.89
CA ILE A 684 7.44 -45.72 -23.02
C ILE A 684 7.58 -44.36 -23.68
N THR A 685 7.90 -43.34 -22.88
CA THR A 685 8.20 -42.00 -23.37
C THR A 685 9.39 -42.03 -24.35
N ASN A 686 9.29 -41.23 -25.42
CA ASN A 686 10.22 -41.13 -26.55
C ASN A 686 10.29 -42.37 -27.47
N SER A 687 9.67 -43.51 -27.13
CA SER A 687 9.89 -44.74 -27.92
C SER A 687 9.60 -44.61 -29.42
N PRO A 688 8.61 -43.83 -29.90
CA PRO A 688 8.37 -43.72 -31.35
C PRO A 688 9.48 -42.98 -32.12
N ILE A 689 10.26 -42.13 -31.43
CA ILE A 689 11.31 -41.28 -32.02
C ILE A 689 12.73 -41.62 -31.53
N ALA A 690 12.87 -42.59 -30.63
CA ALA A 690 14.16 -42.94 -30.04
C ALA A 690 15.07 -43.70 -31.01
N ASP A 691 16.32 -43.29 -31.08
CA ASP A 691 17.40 -43.98 -31.78
C ASP A 691 17.98 -45.11 -30.94
N LEU A 692 18.05 -44.92 -29.62
CA LEU A 692 18.59 -45.87 -28.65
C LEU A 692 17.52 -46.28 -27.63
N LEU A 693 17.30 -47.59 -27.47
CA LEU A 693 16.34 -48.14 -26.54
C LEU A 693 17.08 -48.92 -25.45
N VAL A 694 16.96 -48.47 -24.20
CA VAL A 694 17.45 -49.19 -23.02
C VAL A 694 16.34 -50.12 -22.56
N VAL A 695 16.40 -51.39 -22.94
CA VAL A 695 15.35 -52.38 -22.65
C VAL A 695 15.77 -53.32 -21.54
N TRP A 696 14.91 -53.50 -20.55
CA TRP A 696 15.10 -54.49 -19.49
C TRP A 696 14.34 -55.77 -19.82
N ALA A 697 15.06 -56.89 -19.80
CA ALA A 697 14.55 -58.21 -20.13
C ALA A 697 15.10 -59.27 -19.17
N LYS A 698 14.33 -60.34 -18.94
CA LYS A 698 14.77 -61.52 -18.19
C LYS A 698 15.71 -62.34 -19.06
N LEU A 699 16.94 -62.57 -18.60
CA LEU A 699 17.90 -63.41 -19.29
C LEU A 699 17.54 -64.89 -19.03
N GLU A 700 17.25 -65.66 -20.08
CA GLU A 700 16.74 -67.03 -19.97
C GLU A 700 17.69 -67.96 -19.19
N THR A 701 19.00 -67.79 -19.38
CA THR A 701 20.03 -68.66 -18.76
C THR A 701 20.15 -68.48 -17.26
N THR A 702 19.82 -67.30 -16.71
CA THR A 702 19.97 -66.99 -15.28
C THR A 702 18.66 -66.71 -14.57
N GLY A 703 17.59 -66.44 -15.32
CA GLY A 703 16.31 -65.94 -14.81
C GLY A 703 16.38 -64.52 -14.23
N LYS A 704 17.54 -63.83 -14.34
CA LYS A 704 17.74 -62.48 -13.80
C LYS A 704 17.43 -61.42 -14.86
N ILE A 705 16.96 -60.26 -14.41
CA ILE A 705 16.72 -59.10 -15.27
C ILE A 705 18.07 -58.46 -15.64
N ARG A 706 18.27 -58.13 -16.92
CA ARG A 706 19.43 -57.43 -17.48
C ARG A 706 18.97 -56.27 -18.37
N GLY A 707 19.80 -55.24 -18.49
CA GLY A 707 19.57 -54.11 -19.38
C GLY A 707 20.31 -54.29 -20.70
N PHE A 708 19.65 -53.98 -21.82
CA PHE A 708 20.15 -54.12 -23.18
C PHE A 708 20.03 -52.80 -23.93
N LEU A 709 21.11 -52.38 -24.59
CA LEU A 709 21.16 -51.20 -25.45
C LEU A 709 20.82 -51.61 -26.89
N ILE A 710 19.65 -51.21 -27.38
CA ILE A 710 19.16 -51.56 -28.72
C ILE A 710 19.18 -50.31 -29.60
N GLU A 711 19.95 -50.33 -30.68
CA GLU A 711 19.97 -49.26 -31.67
C GLU A 711 18.91 -49.54 -32.74
N ARG A 712 17.97 -48.61 -32.93
CA ARG A 712 16.86 -48.79 -33.89
C ARG A 712 17.38 -49.08 -35.30
N GLY A 713 18.40 -48.34 -35.73
CA GLY A 713 18.95 -48.45 -37.09
C GLY A 713 19.61 -49.79 -37.40
N GLU A 714 19.99 -50.55 -36.37
CA GLU A 714 20.67 -51.86 -36.49
C GLU A 714 19.68 -53.04 -36.40
N CYS A 715 18.41 -52.77 -36.10
CA CYS A 715 17.37 -53.80 -35.99
C CYS A 715 16.89 -54.22 -37.39
N PRO A 716 16.88 -55.54 -37.71
CA PRO A 716 16.30 -56.01 -38.96
C PRO A 716 14.82 -55.63 -39.10
N PRO A 717 14.33 -55.37 -40.34
CA PRO A 717 12.91 -55.09 -40.56
C PRO A 717 12.01 -56.18 -39.96
N GLY A 718 11.00 -55.77 -39.20
CA GLY A 718 10.01 -56.64 -38.57
C GLY A 718 10.40 -57.17 -37.17
N THR A 719 11.61 -56.91 -36.66
CA THR A 719 12.01 -57.38 -35.32
C THR A 719 11.79 -56.35 -34.21
N LEU A 720 11.65 -55.07 -34.56
CA LEU A 720 11.39 -53.96 -33.65
C LEU A 720 10.30 -53.05 -34.22
N GLU A 721 9.24 -52.82 -33.45
CA GLU A 721 8.23 -51.79 -33.72
C GLU A 721 8.02 -50.89 -32.50
N THR A 722 7.78 -49.59 -32.73
CA THR A 722 7.59 -48.60 -31.66
C THR A 722 6.33 -47.73 -31.90
N PRO A 723 5.13 -48.33 -31.92
CA PRO A 723 3.92 -47.59 -32.25
C PRO A 723 3.60 -46.52 -31.19
N PRO A 724 3.15 -45.32 -31.59
CA PRO A 724 2.76 -44.26 -30.66
C PRO A 724 1.40 -44.56 -29.99
N LEU A 725 1.28 -44.15 -28.73
CA LEU A 725 0.02 -44.14 -27.97
C LEU A 725 -0.61 -42.73 -28.09
N LYS A 726 -1.69 -42.63 -28.88
CA LYS A 726 -2.41 -41.39 -29.17
C LYS A 726 -3.61 -41.18 -28.25
N HIS A 727 -4.18 -39.97 -28.27
CA HIS A 727 -5.41 -39.58 -27.60
C HIS A 727 -5.30 -39.58 -26.06
N LYS A 728 -4.14 -39.14 -25.55
CA LYS A 728 -3.87 -39.04 -24.11
C LYS A 728 -4.65 -37.90 -23.47
N ASN A 729 -5.11 -38.09 -22.23
CA ASN A 729 -5.77 -37.05 -21.43
C ASN A 729 -4.79 -36.13 -20.67
N GLY A 730 -3.54 -36.54 -20.52
CA GLY A 730 -2.45 -35.80 -19.88
C GLY A 730 -1.12 -36.15 -20.50
N LEU A 731 -0.10 -35.33 -20.22
CA LEU A 731 1.21 -35.39 -20.86
C LEU A 731 1.12 -35.40 -22.39
N ARG A 732 0.22 -34.58 -22.97
CA ARG A 732 0.02 -34.55 -24.43
C ARG A 732 1.19 -33.90 -25.16
N ALA A 733 1.92 -32.99 -24.52
CA ALA A 733 3.15 -32.38 -25.03
C ALA A 733 4.39 -33.29 -24.88
N SER A 734 4.19 -34.61 -24.78
CA SER A 734 5.26 -35.62 -24.88
C SER A 734 4.83 -36.74 -25.81
N ILE A 735 5.78 -37.37 -26.48
CA ILE A 735 5.51 -38.56 -27.28
C ILE A 735 5.73 -39.82 -26.43
N THR A 736 4.71 -40.68 -26.38
CA THR A 736 4.73 -41.93 -25.62
C THR A 736 4.30 -43.05 -26.55
N GLY A 737 4.94 -44.21 -26.45
CA GLY A 737 4.63 -45.34 -27.31
C GLY A 737 4.83 -46.70 -26.63
N MET A 738 4.93 -47.71 -27.47
CA MET A 738 5.27 -49.07 -27.09
C MET A 738 6.67 -49.43 -27.60
N ILE A 739 7.20 -50.55 -27.14
CA ILE A 739 8.34 -51.24 -27.76
C ILE A 739 7.90 -52.69 -27.97
N GLN A 740 7.81 -53.14 -29.21
CA GLN A 740 7.46 -54.51 -29.56
C GLN A 740 8.69 -55.18 -30.14
N LEU A 741 9.09 -56.30 -29.54
CA LEU A 741 10.27 -57.05 -29.90
C LEU A 741 9.84 -58.45 -30.34
N ASP A 742 10.14 -58.80 -31.58
CA ASP A 742 9.97 -60.15 -32.10
C ASP A 742 11.35 -60.70 -32.51
N ASN A 743 11.95 -61.48 -31.61
CA ASN A 743 13.25 -62.11 -31.81
C ASN A 743 14.34 -61.12 -32.27
N CYS A 744 14.33 -59.92 -31.68
CA CYS A 744 15.23 -58.83 -32.03
C CYS A 744 16.67 -59.19 -31.68
N PRO A 745 17.59 -59.26 -32.66
CA PRO A 745 18.99 -59.59 -32.40
C PRO A 745 19.72 -58.41 -31.75
N VAL A 746 20.39 -58.65 -30.62
CA VAL A 746 21.16 -57.64 -29.87
C VAL A 746 22.56 -58.19 -29.57
N PRO A 747 23.65 -57.49 -29.91
CA PRO A 747 25.00 -57.93 -29.55
C PRO A 747 25.16 -58.14 -28.04
N ALA A 748 25.91 -59.17 -27.62
CA ALA A 748 26.17 -59.42 -26.20
C ALA A 748 26.93 -58.27 -25.53
N GLU A 749 27.77 -57.55 -26.29
CA GLU A 749 28.48 -56.33 -25.86
C GLU A 749 27.55 -55.15 -25.56
N ASN A 750 26.28 -55.18 -25.99
CA ASN A 750 25.29 -54.14 -25.70
C ASN A 750 24.52 -54.41 -24.39
N MET A 751 24.89 -55.45 -23.64
CA MET A 751 24.32 -55.75 -22.32
C MET A 751 25.02 -54.94 -21.22
N LEU A 752 24.25 -54.30 -20.34
CA LEU A 752 24.77 -53.53 -19.20
C LEU A 752 25.33 -54.44 -18.11
N GLN A 753 26.32 -53.95 -17.35
CA GLN A 753 27.03 -54.66 -16.28
C GLN A 753 26.27 -54.58 -14.93
N VAL A 754 24.96 -54.85 -14.96
CA VAL A 754 24.10 -54.89 -13.77
C VAL A 754 23.05 -55.98 -13.89
N GLU A 755 22.71 -56.62 -12.76
CA GLU A 755 21.73 -57.70 -12.70
C GLU A 755 20.61 -57.41 -11.69
N GLY A 756 19.41 -57.91 -12.00
CA GLY A 756 18.23 -57.78 -11.16
C GLY A 756 17.63 -56.38 -11.16
N LEU A 757 16.69 -56.15 -10.23
CA LEU A 757 15.94 -54.89 -10.14
C LEU A 757 16.78 -53.70 -9.67
N LYS A 758 17.99 -53.93 -9.13
CA LYS A 758 18.91 -52.85 -8.74
C LYS A 758 19.22 -51.91 -9.91
N GLY A 759 19.39 -52.46 -11.11
CA GLY A 759 19.62 -51.71 -12.34
C GLY A 759 18.51 -50.69 -12.61
N PRO A 760 17.29 -51.12 -12.97
CA PRO A 760 16.22 -50.19 -13.29
C PRO A 760 15.86 -49.29 -12.11
N PHE A 761 15.85 -49.78 -10.86
CA PHE A 761 15.47 -48.97 -9.70
C PHE A 761 16.44 -47.83 -9.38
N SER A 762 17.75 -47.99 -9.64
CA SER A 762 18.71 -46.88 -9.52
C SER A 762 18.34 -45.70 -10.44
N CYS A 763 17.87 -46.01 -11.65
CA CYS A 763 17.45 -45.03 -12.65
C CYS A 763 16.12 -44.36 -12.25
N LEU A 764 15.14 -45.17 -11.82
CA LEU A 764 13.84 -44.66 -11.37
C LEU A 764 13.96 -43.74 -10.17
N ASN A 765 14.83 -44.04 -9.21
CA ASN A 765 15.07 -43.18 -8.06
C ASN A 765 15.60 -41.79 -8.49
N SER A 766 16.52 -41.75 -9.46
CA SER A 766 16.99 -40.49 -10.03
C SER A 766 15.88 -39.71 -10.75
N ALA A 767 15.03 -40.40 -11.52
CA ALA A 767 13.88 -39.77 -12.18
C ALA A 767 12.85 -39.23 -11.18
N ARG A 768 12.51 -40.01 -10.14
CA ARG A 768 11.57 -39.63 -9.06
C ARG A 768 12.04 -38.39 -8.31
N TYR A 769 13.33 -38.30 -8.03
CA TYR A 769 13.92 -37.11 -7.42
C TYR A 769 13.70 -35.86 -8.28
N GLY A 770 13.94 -35.95 -9.60
CA GLY A 770 13.65 -34.85 -10.53
C GLY A 770 12.16 -34.48 -10.59
N ILE A 771 11.26 -35.47 -10.54
CA ILE A 771 9.81 -35.23 -10.50
C ILE A 771 9.37 -34.50 -9.22
N ALA A 772 9.99 -34.80 -8.08
CA ALA A 772 9.71 -34.12 -6.83
C ALA A 772 9.98 -32.60 -6.93
N PHE A 773 11.02 -32.18 -7.64
CA PHE A 773 11.25 -30.77 -7.97
C PHE A 773 10.28 -30.25 -9.03
N GLY A 774 10.15 -31.00 -10.13
CA GLY A 774 9.35 -30.61 -11.28
C GLY A 774 7.91 -30.24 -10.91
N THR A 775 7.24 -31.07 -10.11
CA THR A 775 5.86 -30.83 -9.68
C THR A 775 5.67 -29.54 -8.88
N MET A 776 6.68 -29.09 -8.13
CA MET A 776 6.64 -27.79 -7.45
C MET A 776 6.74 -26.64 -8.46
N GLY A 777 7.47 -26.81 -9.56
CA GLY A 777 7.49 -25.85 -10.66
C GLY A 777 6.12 -25.67 -11.30
N ALA A 778 5.42 -26.77 -11.60
CA ALA A 778 4.05 -26.73 -12.11
C ALA A 778 3.07 -26.07 -11.12
N LEU A 779 3.21 -26.34 -9.82
CA LEU A 779 2.39 -25.70 -8.78
C LEU A 779 2.66 -24.19 -8.70
N GLU A 780 3.91 -23.75 -8.80
CA GLU A 780 4.27 -22.32 -8.81
C GLU A 780 3.75 -21.57 -10.03
N ASP A 781 3.72 -22.18 -11.22
CA ASP A 781 3.02 -21.61 -12.38
C ASP A 781 1.51 -21.47 -12.12
N CYS A 782 0.88 -22.50 -11.54
CA CYS A 782 -0.53 -22.44 -11.14
C CYS A 782 -0.81 -21.30 -10.14
N ILE A 783 0.07 -21.10 -9.15
CA ILE A 783 -0.02 -20.00 -8.17
C ILE A 783 0.08 -18.65 -8.89
N THR A 784 1.08 -18.48 -9.75
CA THR A 784 1.33 -17.23 -10.48
C THR A 784 0.13 -16.84 -11.33
N ARG A 785 -0.42 -17.80 -12.09
CA ARG A 785 -1.60 -17.57 -12.93
C ARG A 785 -2.85 -17.29 -12.10
N ALA A 786 -3.12 -18.08 -11.06
CA ALA A 786 -4.30 -17.90 -10.22
C ALA A 786 -4.27 -16.57 -9.47
N ARG A 787 -3.10 -16.17 -8.96
CA ARG A 787 -2.90 -14.87 -8.30
C ARG A 787 -3.15 -13.72 -9.26
N THR A 788 -2.55 -13.76 -10.45
CA THR A 788 -2.71 -12.71 -11.48
C THR A 788 -4.18 -12.58 -11.87
N TYR A 789 -4.82 -13.70 -12.21
CA TYR A 789 -6.24 -13.72 -12.53
C TYR A 789 -7.12 -13.18 -11.39
N ALA A 790 -6.82 -13.54 -10.14
CA ALA A 790 -7.58 -13.07 -8.99
C ALA A 790 -7.42 -11.57 -8.70
N LEU A 791 -6.27 -10.98 -9.03
CA LEU A 791 -6.03 -9.55 -8.90
C LEU A 791 -6.75 -8.75 -10.00
N ASP A 792 -6.76 -9.27 -11.22
CA ASP A 792 -7.34 -8.57 -12.38
C ASP A 792 -8.87 -8.71 -12.44
N ARG A 793 -9.40 -9.87 -12.04
CA ARG A 793 -10.83 -10.16 -12.15
C ARG A 793 -11.60 -9.52 -11.00
N ASN A 794 -12.53 -8.63 -11.33
CA ASN A 794 -13.45 -8.04 -10.37
C ASN A 794 -14.79 -8.80 -10.31
N GLN A 795 -15.29 -9.04 -9.09
CA GLN A 795 -16.65 -9.49 -8.82
C GLN A 795 -17.22 -8.66 -7.67
N PHE A 796 -18.51 -8.30 -7.74
CA PHE A 796 -19.15 -7.44 -6.74
C PHE A 796 -18.36 -6.14 -6.44
N LYS A 797 -17.77 -5.53 -7.48
CA LYS A 797 -16.97 -4.29 -7.44
C LYS A 797 -15.63 -4.38 -6.68
N LYS A 798 -15.09 -5.57 -6.41
CA LYS A 798 -13.75 -5.74 -5.83
C LYS A 798 -12.99 -6.89 -6.51
N PRO A 799 -11.64 -6.91 -6.47
CA PRO A 799 -10.86 -8.02 -6.99
C PRO A 799 -11.18 -9.34 -6.30
N LEU A 800 -11.13 -10.47 -7.02
CA LEU A 800 -11.29 -11.80 -6.41
C LEU A 800 -10.28 -12.05 -5.29
N ALA A 801 -9.06 -11.52 -5.44
CA ALA A 801 -7.99 -11.62 -4.44
C ALA A 801 -8.33 -10.93 -3.09
N SER A 802 -9.40 -10.14 -3.02
CA SER A 802 -9.88 -9.55 -1.76
C SER A 802 -10.71 -10.50 -0.89
N TYR A 803 -11.18 -11.63 -1.44
CA TYR A 803 -11.97 -12.61 -0.70
C TYR A 803 -11.09 -13.61 0.05
N GLN A 804 -11.40 -13.82 1.34
CA GLN A 804 -10.63 -14.68 2.24
C GLN A 804 -10.46 -16.13 1.73
N LEU A 805 -11.48 -16.69 1.07
CA LEU A 805 -11.41 -18.06 0.54
C LEU A 805 -10.44 -18.18 -0.65
N ILE A 806 -10.31 -17.11 -1.46
CA ILE A 806 -9.31 -17.06 -2.54
C ILE A 806 -7.91 -16.92 -1.93
N GLN A 807 -7.76 -16.05 -0.94
CA GLN A 807 -6.49 -15.88 -0.20
C GLN A 807 -6.05 -17.18 0.47
N LYS A 808 -6.97 -17.95 1.07
CA LYS A 808 -6.68 -19.26 1.67
C LYS A 808 -6.11 -20.24 0.64
N LYS A 809 -6.75 -20.38 -0.53
CA LYS A 809 -6.28 -21.27 -1.60
C LYS A 809 -4.86 -20.93 -2.06
N LEU A 810 -4.58 -19.63 -2.22
CA LEU A 810 -3.24 -19.14 -2.58
C LEU A 810 -2.23 -19.42 -1.46
N ALA A 811 -2.59 -19.17 -0.20
CA ALA A 811 -1.73 -19.41 0.94
C ALA A 811 -1.37 -20.90 1.08
N ASP A 812 -2.36 -21.80 1.00
CA ASP A 812 -2.13 -23.26 1.11
C ASP A 812 -1.17 -23.76 0.02
N ALA A 813 -1.44 -23.39 -1.25
CA ALA A 813 -0.61 -23.80 -2.38
C ALA A 813 0.81 -23.23 -2.28
N LEU A 814 0.94 -21.98 -1.82
CA LEU A 814 2.23 -21.33 -1.65
C LEU A 814 3.08 -21.99 -0.55
N THR A 815 2.45 -22.38 0.56
CA THR A 815 3.11 -23.17 1.62
C THR A 815 3.60 -24.51 1.08
N ASP A 816 2.75 -25.24 0.35
CA ASP A 816 3.10 -26.52 -0.24
C ASP A 816 4.30 -26.43 -1.20
N ALA A 817 4.31 -25.43 -2.09
CA ALA A 817 5.41 -25.21 -3.05
C ALA A 817 6.74 -24.90 -2.36
N ALA A 818 6.72 -24.03 -1.35
CA ALA A 818 7.91 -23.63 -0.60
C ALA A 818 8.47 -24.80 0.23
N TYR A 819 7.60 -25.55 0.91
CA TYR A 819 7.98 -26.70 1.73
C TYR A 819 8.55 -27.81 0.84
N GLY A 820 7.83 -28.17 -0.23
CA GLY A 820 8.26 -29.23 -1.14
C GLY A 820 9.58 -28.93 -1.83
N THR A 821 9.85 -27.67 -2.18
CA THR A 821 11.14 -27.27 -2.77
C THR A 821 12.28 -27.38 -1.77
N LEU A 822 12.13 -26.87 -0.54
CA LEU A 822 13.20 -26.94 0.47
C LEU A 822 13.53 -28.37 0.88
N THR A 823 12.50 -29.22 1.05
CA THR A 823 12.73 -30.63 1.39
C THR A 823 13.44 -31.36 0.25
N ALA A 824 13.09 -31.06 -1.01
CA ALA A 824 13.77 -31.66 -2.16
C ALA A 824 15.23 -31.16 -2.30
N ILE A 825 15.52 -29.90 -1.96
CA ILE A 825 16.90 -29.38 -1.85
C ILE A 825 17.68 -30.15 -0.79
N HIS A 826 17.10 -30.34 0.40
CA HIS A 826 17.76 -31.07 1.47
C HIS A 826 18.08 -32.52 1.08
N VAL A 827 17.13 -33.24 0.48
CA VAL A 827 17.37 -34.61 -0.03
C VAL A 827 18.42 -34.60 -1.16
N GLY A 828 18.47 -33.54 -1.96
CA GLY A 828 19.51 -33.34 -2.98
C GLY A 828 20.91 -33.27 -2.39
N ARG A 829 21.08 -32.49 -1.32
CA ARG A 829 22.35 -32.42 -0.57
C ARG A 829 22.75 -33.77 -0.03
N LEU A 830 21.83 -34.46 0.65
CA LEU A 830 22.09 -35.82 1.17
C LEU A 830 22.45 -36.80 0.05
N LYS A 831 21.88 -36.63 -1.15
CA LYS A 831 22.21 -37.46 -2.31
C LYS A 831 23.63 -37.19 -2.82
N ASP A 832 24.02 -35.92 -2.88
CA ASP A 832 25.38 -35.52 -3.29
C ASP A 832 26.43 -35.96 -2.25
N ASP A 833 26.08 -35.96 -0.96
CA ASP A 833 26.93 -36.44 0.15
C ASP A 833 26.96 -37.98 0.28
N GLY A 834 26.15 -38.71 -0.50
CA GLY A 834 26.06 -40.18 -0.44
C GLY A 834 25.27 -40.74 0.76
N GLU A 835 24.51 -39.89 1.45
CA GLU A 835 23.72 -40.22 2.65
C GLU A 835 22.22 -40.42 2.37
N MET A 836 21.79 -40.29 1.10
CA MET A 836 20.39 -40.45 0.72
C MET A 836 19.93 -41.92 0.80
N ALA A 837 18.82 -42.13 1.51
CA ALA A 837 18.09 -43.40 1.52
C ALA A 837 16.91 -43.37 0.52
N PRO A 838 16.60 -44.45 -0.20
CA PRO A 838 15.50 -44.49 -1.18
C PRO A 838 14.14 -44.06 -0.63
N GLU A 839 13.86 -44.32 0.64
CA GLU A 839 12.65 -43.92 1.36
C GLU A 839 12.49 -42.38 1.39
N MET A 840 13.60 -41.63 1.41
CA MET A 840 13.58 -40.17 1.31
C MET A 840 13.03 -39.71 -0.04
N ILE A 841 13.39 -40.40 -1.13
CA ILE A 841 12.86 -40.12 -2.48
C ILE A 841 11.37 -40.47 -2.54
N SER A 842 10.96 -41.62 -1.99
CA SER A 842 9.55 -42.00 -1.91
C SER A 842 8.72 -40.92 -1.19
N MET A 843 9.22 -40.43 -0.05
CA MET A 843 8.56 -39.39 0.75
C MET A 843 8.37 -38.10 -0.06
N ILE A 844 9.44 -37.55 -0.65
CA ILE A 844 9.34 -36.27 -1.36
C ILE A 844 8.58 -36.40 -2.69
N LYS A 845 8.74 -37.52 -3.42
CA LYS A 845 8.02 -37.77 -4.68
C LYS A 845 6.53 -37.81 -4.43
N ARG A 846 6.10 -38.62 -3.46
CA ARG A 846 4.69 -38.76 -3.09
C ARG A 846 4.12 -37.42 -2.64
N GLN A 847 4.74 -36.81 -1.62
CA GLN A 847 4.21 -35.60 -1.01
C GLN A 847 4.12 -34.46 -2.02
N ASN A 848 5.17 -34.20 -2.81
CA ASN A 848 5.18 -33.09 -3.76
C ASN A 848 4.18 -33.33 -4.89
N CYS A 849 4.02 -34.57 -5.40
CA CYS A 849 3.00 -34.86 -6.41
C CYS A 849 1.58 -34.67 -5.87
N ASP A 850 1.30 -35.20 -4.68
CA ASP A 850 -0.01 -35.10 -4.03
C ASP A 850 -0.40 -33.65 -3.79
N ARG A 851 0.54 -32.86 -3.25
CA ARG A 851 0.33 -31.44 -2.95
C ARG A 851 0.25 -30.58 -4.20
N ALA A 852 1.09 -30.83 -5.22
CA ALA A 852 1.00 -30.14 -6.50
C ALA A 852 -0.37 -30.35 -7.16
N LEU A 853 -0.85 -31.60 -7.22
CA LEU A 853 -2.15 -31.89 -7.83
C LEU A 853 -3.30 -31.27 -7.04
N ALA A 854 -3.31 -31.43 -5.71
CA ALA A 854 -4.35 -30.85 -4.85
C ALA A 854 -4.38 -29.32 -4.92
N GLY A 855 -3.20 -28.68 -4.88
CA GLY A 855 -3.05 -27.23 -5.00
C GLY A 855 -3.49 -26.72 -6.38
N ALA A 856 -3.01 -27.33 -7.46
CA ALA A 856 -3.39 -26.94 -8.83
C ALA A 856 -4.90 -27.08 -9.07
N ARG A 857 -5.53 -28.16 -8.59
CA ARG A 857 -6.99 -28.35 -8.62
C ARG A 857 -7.73 -27.26 -7.85
N ALA A 858 -7.28 -26.94 -6.63
CA ALA A 858 -7.92 -25.92 -5.81
C ALA A 858 -7.79 -24.52 -6.40
N LEU A 859 -6.67 -24.22 -7.06
CA LEU A 859 -6.41 -22.97 -7.77
C LEU A 859 -7.15 -22.86 -9.10
N GLN A 860 -7.41 -23.99 -9.78
CA GLN A 860 -8.23 -24.04 -10.99
C GLN A 860 -9.62 -23.44 -10.76
N GLU A 861 -10.21 -23.65 -9.57
CA GLU A 861 -11.52 -23.09 -9.21
C GLU A 861 -11.55 -21.56 -9.21
N VAL A 862 -10.41 -20.88 -9.05
CA VAL A 862 -10.32 -19.41 -9.06
C VAL A 862 -10.73 -18.84 -10.43
N PHE A 863 -10.55 -19.61 -11.50
CA PHE A 863 -10.88 -19.22 -12.87
C PHE A 863 -12.37 -19.40 -13.20
N GLY A 864 -13.13 -20.13 -12.38
CA GLY A 864 -14.53 -20.46 -12.67
C GLY A 864 -14.66 -21.18 -14.03
N GLY A 865 -15.63 -20.76 -14.85
CA GLY A 865 -15.84 -21.34 -16.19
C GLY A 865 -14.65 -21.18 -17.15
N ASN A 866 -13.81 -20.16 -16.95
CA ASN A 866 -12.63 -19.93 -17.79
C ASN A 866 -11.58 -21.02 -17.65
N ALA A 867 -11.60 -21.79 -16.55
CA ALA A 867 -10.74 -22.96 -16.35
C ALA A 867 -10.90 -24.05 -17.43
N ALA A 868 -12.01 -24.03 -18.18
CA ALA A 868 -12.27 -24.95 -19.28
C ALA A 868 -11.55 -24.57 -20.58
N SER A 869 -11.07 -23.32 -20.70
CA SER A 869 -10.24 -22.89 -21.83
C SER A 869 -8.78 -23.21 -21.56
N ASP A 870 -8.12 -23.82 -22.54
CA ASP A 870 -6.70 -24.17 -22.48
C ASP A 870 -5.77 -22.95 -22.54
N GLU A 871 -6.27 -21.79 -22.99
CA GLU A 871 -5.57 -20.50 -23.00
C GLU A 871 -5.13 -20.04 -21.59
N TYR A 872 -5.81 -20.51 -20.53
CA TYR A 872 -5.43 -20.20 -19.15
C TYR A 872 -4.40 -21.17 -18.58
N HIS A 873 -4.03 -22.22 -19.33
CA HIS A 873 -3.01 -23.24 -19.02
C HIS A 873 -3.21 -24.09 -17.74
N ILE A 874 -4.02 -23.66 -16.77
CA ILE A 874 -4.17 -24.33 -15.47
C ILE A 874 -4.81 -25.72 -15.60
N GLY A 875 -5.79 -25.89 -16.49
CA GLY A 875 -6.42 -27.18 -16.75
C GLY A 875 -5.44 -28.22 -17.27
N ARG A 876 -4.47 -27.79 -18.10
CA ARG A 876 -3.37 -28.62 -18.61
C ARG A 876 -2.45 -29.09 -17.47
N HIS A 877 -2.02 -28.20 -16.57
CA HIS A 877 -1.22 -28.60 -15.40
C HIS A 877 -1.96 -29.61 -14.52
N VAL A 878 -3.25 -29.40 -14.26
CA VAL A 878 -4.07 -30.34 -13.47
C VAL A 878 -4.13 -31.73 -14.13
N ALA A 879 -4.37 -31.79 -15.44
CA ALA A 879 -4.43 -33.05 -16.18
C ALA A 879 -3.07 -33.77 -16.19
N ASN A 880 -1.99 -33.02 -16.38
CA ASN A 880 -0.63 -33.54 -16.32
C ASN A 880 -0.27 -34.08 -14.93
N LEU A 881 -0.50 -33.29 -13.88
CA LEU A 881 -0.15 -33.66 -12.51
C LEU A 881 -0.90 -34.90 -12.01
N PHE A 882 -2.12 -35.14 -12.50
CA PHE A 882 -2.83 -36.40 -12.26
C PHE A 882 -2.04 -37.61 -12.78
N VAL A 883 -1.49 -37.51 -13.98
CA VAL A 883 -0.65 -38.55 -14.56
C VAL A 883 0.65 -38.67 -13.76
N VAL A 884 1.31 -37.55 -13.43
CA VAL A 884 2.59 -37.50 -12.65
C VAL A 884 2.48 -38.09 -11.25
N GLN A 885 1.32 -37.95 -10.60
CA GLN A 885 1.02 -38.62 -9.34
C GLN A 885 0.98 -40.15 -9.48
N THR A 886 0.62 -40.66 -10.67
CA THR A 886 0.35 -42.08 -10.91
C THR A 886 1.58 -42.86 -11.37
N TYR A 887 2.37 -42.33 -12.30
CA TYR A 887 3.53 -43.06 -12.85
C TYR A 887 4.80 -42.87 -12.01
N GLU A 888 5.80 -43.74 -12.25
CA GLU A 888 6.99 -43.91 -11.39
C GLU A 888 6.67 -44.27 -9.93
N GLY A 889 5.53 -44.92 -9.67
CA GLY A 889 5.06 -45.22 -8.32
C GLY A 889 3.92 -44.28 -7.93
N GLN A 890 2.74 -44.86 -7.83
CA GLN A 890 1.55 -44.16 -7.35
C GLN A 890 1.69 -43.87 -5.85
N SER A 891 0.97 -42.87 -5.34
CA SER A 891 1.09 -42.41 -3.95
C SER A 891 0.94 -43.51 -2.91
N ASP A 892 0.06 -44.49 -3.14
CA ASP A 892 -0.12 -45.62 -2.21
C ASP A 892 1.07 -46.58 -2.23
N ILE A 893 1.70 -46.79 -3.39
CA ILE A 893 2.92 -47.62 -3.52
C ILE A 893 4.10 -46.99 -2.79
N HIS A 894 4.14 -45.66 -2.66
CA HIS A 894 5.15 -44.96 -1.86
C HIS A 894 4.83 -44.91 -0.36
N CYS A 895 3.67 -45.44 0.07
CA CYS A 895 3.33 -45.60 1.49
C CYS A 895 3.78 -46.95 2.07
N GLU A 896 3.99 -47.95 1.21
CA GLU A 896 4.56 -49.26 1.54
C GLU A 896 6.08 -49.17 1.69
#